data_AF-A1Z9A8-F1
#
_entry.id   AF-A1Z9A8-F1
#
_cell.length_a   1.000
_cell.length_b   1.000
_cell.length_c   1.000
_cell.angle_alpha   90.00
_cell.angle_beta   90.00
_cell.angle_gamma   90.00
#
_symmetry.space_group_name_H-M   'P 1'
#
loop_
_entity.id
_entity.type
_entity.pdbx_description
1 polymer ?
#
loop_
_entity_poly.entity_id
_entity_poly.type
_entity_poly.pdbx_seq_one_letter_code
_entity_poly.pdbx_strand_id
1 'polypeptide(L)'
;MYLSRQLRLLPRANIACSLSSSGAHYTTAAPAEDAPIEIPNRIERSPTDLLQALASTVARDYTAPHYKYHDDPFLIPMSNAAKRTYAMSKESGRKAAKWIKEEHRELFMHQEAQPAIEKFAPSMVYTEDSVVDETSLAQLISQGELKDAVLVYNLLEQKGNPISPELKQSLLELVCFHNNQEPIPEEYIEERWFLQNNKRRERSGKTWKDGDLAEKLYSEIEPKTPQSYASLIRGMAKYLQCERAYALLQEAGEKQVQLDTNTFNSVIEIVSFLKDTAEQRWQLCKDLLNEMSQQKLRPNLGTLNAVLQCISTFGNFKVARAAALQALPEFKQLGVNPSLGSYYYLLIIFCRERGPVSHVIVDILNDISGKEFQIQHPKDTYFFATAMDVCRNHLHDKSLAKKVDELLHTGKNYDLVGDSFKESIYYRNYLALLCQTESTEDFMLSYDLLVPNIYIPEPGIMEEILRAIEINGAVEYVPRLWSDMVVFDHTHRESLLLYVLRILVDNKPNPDSPAQAQLPEQGAKVALDMFERVEEAIKRLRKVSFTGQMLGDILTLLVRGGSYEKATEVFAHIDKNQHRIPGTPSLNALIEFVDASVQEKSPSQALFALQYAVENNFDSRELAKRIHEGFTLNETHLSKLKSLVGESFLDK
;
A
#
# COMPACT_ATOMS: atom_id res chain seq x y z
N MET A 1 -16.09 27.79 -0.12
CA MET A 1 -17.31 27.79 -0.97
C MET A 1 -17.48 26.49 -1.80
N TYR A 2 -16.91 25.37 -1.36
CA TYR A 2 -16.85 24.11 -2.11
C TYR A 2 -17.73 22.99 -1.49
N LEU A 3 -18.86 23.35 -0.88
CA LEU A 3 -19.69 22.41 -0.11
C LEU A 3 -21.19 22.38 -0.51
N SER A 4 -21.56 22.92 -1.67
CA SER A 4 -22.99 23.11 -1.98
C SER A 4 -23.43 22.79 -3.42
N ARG A 5 -22.75 21.89 -4.15
CA ARG A 5 -23.16 21.60 -5.55
C ARG A 5 -23.10 20.17 -6.11
N GLN A 6 -22.91 19.11 -5.32
CA GLN A 6 -22.95 17.73 -5.88
C GLN A 6 -23.88 16.73 -5.17
N LEU A 7 -24.91 17.22 -4.47
CA LEU A 7 -26.02 16.39 -3.98
C LEU A 7 -27.20 16.35 -4.97
N ARG A 8 -26.96 15.90 -6.21
CA ARG A 8 -28.03 15.44 -7.12
C ARG A 8 -27.42 14.37 -8.01
N LEU A 9 -28.15 13.27 -8.21
CA LEU A 9 -27.83 12.09 -9.02
C LEU A 9 -27.27 10.88 -8.24
N LEU A 10 -28.03 10.41 -7.24
CA LEU A 10 -28.08 8.97 -6.97
C LEU A 10 -29.28 8.39 -7.75
N PRO A 11 -29.12 7.27 -8.49
CA PRO A 11 -30.24 6.60 -9.11
C PRO A 11 -31.16 6.09 -8.00
N ARG A 12 -32.45 6.44 -8.07
CA ARG A 12 -33.49 5.77 -7.29
C ARG A 12 -33.45 4.30 -7.66
N ALA A 13 -32.84 3.48 -6.80
CA ALA A 13 -32.97 2.04 -6.88
C ALA A 13 -34.46 1.72 -6.80
N ASN A 14 -34.99 1.22 -7.92
CA ASN A 14 -36.28 0.55 -7.98
C ASN A 14 -36.19 -0.71 -7.14
N ILE A 15 -36.42 -0.56 -5.83
CA ILE A 15 -36.87 -1.66 -4.99
C ILE A 15 -38.32 -1.91 -5.42
N ALA A 16 -38.47 -2.65 -6.52
CA ALA A 16 -39.68 -3.37 -6.83
C ALA A 16 -39.84 -4.45 -5.75
N CYS A 17 -40.31 -4.02 -4.58
CA CYS A 17 -40.88 -4.92 -3.60
C CYS A 17 -42.14 -5.46 -4.25
N SER A 18 -42.06 -6.66 -4.83
CA SER A 18 -43.20 -7.50 -5.14
C SER A 18 -43.86 -7.89 -3.82
N LEU A 19 -44.56 -6.92 -3.23
CA LEU A 19 -45.67 -7.18 -2.33
C LEU A 19 -46.71 -7.89 -3.19
N SER A 20 -46.58 -9.21 -3.26
CA SER A 20 -47.71 -10.08 -3.56
C SER A 20 -48.74 -9.81 -2.47
N SER A 21 -49.65 -8.88 -2.77
CA SER A 21 -50.88 -8.66 -2.04
C SER A 21 -51.74 -9.90 -2.23
N SER A 22 -51.40 -10.97 -1.52
CA SER A 22 -52.39 -11.94 -1.10
C SER A 22 -53.28 -11.18 -0.13
N GLY A 23 -54.41 -10.70 -0.65
CA GLY A 23 -55.44 -10.05 0.14
C GLY A 23 -55.92 -11.02 1.22
N ALA A 24 -55.39 -10.86 2.42
CA ALA A 24 -56.00 -11.41 3.62
C ALA A 24 -57.30 -10.63 3.85
N HIS A 25 -58.38 -11.12 3.24
CA HIS A 25 -59.73 -10.77 3.65
C HIS A 25 -59.89 -11.18 5.11
N TYR A 26 -59.81 -10.21 6.02
CA TYR A 26 -60.30 -10.35 7.39
C TYR A 26 -61.82 -10.49 7.35
N THR A 27 -62.28 -11.70 7.06
CA THR A 27 -63.69 -12.09 7.25
C THR A 27 -63.85 -12.56 8.68
N THR A 28 -64.72 -11.86 9.41
CA THR A 28 -65.24 -12.26 10.73
C THR A 28 -66.25 -13.41 10.59
N ALA A 29 -65.85 -14.49 9.90
CA ALA A 29 -66.58 -15.74 9.89
C ALA A 29 -66.08 -16.60 11.05
N ALA A 30 -67.01 -17.13 11.85
CA ALA A 30 -66.73 -18.06 12.94
C ALA A 30 -65.77 -19.18 12.47
N PRO A 31 -64.73 -19.53 13.24
CA PRO A 31 -63.73 -20.47 12.78
C PRO A 31 -64.37 -21.84 12.65
N ALA A 32 -64.17 -22.49 11.49
CA ALA A 32 -64.30 -23.92 11.39
C ALA A 32 -63.36 -24.54 12.43
N GLU A 33 -63.93 -25.21 13.44
CA GLU A 33 -63.21 -26.12 14.32
C GLU A 33 -62.55 -27.19 13.42
N ASP A 34 -61.22 -27.38 13.56
CA ASP A 34 -60.38 -28.42 12.89
C ASP A 34 -59.48 -28.04 11.68
N ALA A 35 -59.05 -26.78 11.51
CA ALA A 35 -57.86 -26.51 10.67
C ALA A 35 -56.57 -26.62 11.52
N PRO A 36 -55.63 -27.54 11.23
CA PRO A 36 -54.39 -27.66 12.00
C PRO A 36 -53.52 -26.40 11.84
N ILE A 37 -53.07 -25.84 12.96
CA ILE A 37 -52.14 -24.69 12.98
C ILE A 37 -50.75 -25.18 12.57
N GLU A 38 -50.27 -24.78 11.40
CA GLU A 38 -48.88 -25.04 10.96
C GLU A 38 -47.94 -23.98 11.52
N ILE A 39 -47.16 -24.35 12.56
CA ILE A 39 -46.14 -23.47 13.14
C ILE A 39 -44.88 -23.53 12.24
N PRO A 40 -44.35 -22.39 11.77
CA PRO A 40 -43.16 -22.38 10.94
C PRO A 40 -41.91 -22.76 11.75
N ASN A 41 -40.94 -23.36 11.06
CA ASN A 41 -39.65 -23.70 11.66
C ASN A 41 -38.87 -22.44 12.07
N ARG A 42 -38.25 -22.47 13.26
CA ARG A 42 -37.35 -21.41 13.72
C ARG A 42 -36.09 -21.39 12.86
N ILE A 43 -35.73 -20.20 12.36
CA ILE A 43 -34.46 -19.98 11.67
C ILE A 43 -33.42 -19.55 12.70
N GLU A 44 -32.44 -20.43 12.97
CA GLU A 44 -31.28 -20.09 13.79
C GLU A 44 -30.36 -19.12 13.05
N ARG A 45 -29.84 -18.13 13.76
CA ARG A 45 -28.93 -17.10 13.24
C ARG A 45 -27.74 -16.95 14.16
N SER A 46 -26.58 -16.65 13.59
CA SER A 46 -25.42 -16.25 14.38
C SER A 46 -25.64 -14.88 15.04
N PRO A 47 -24.93 -14.56 16.15
CA PRO A 47 -25.00 -13.24 16.78
C PRO A 47 -24.64 -12.07 15.86
N THR A 48 -24.02 -12.34 14.69
CA THR A 48 -23.56 -11.30 13.76
C THR A 48 -24.31 -11.28 12.43
N ASP A 49 -25.24 -12.21 12.17
CA ASP A 49 -25.90 -12.33 10.87
C ASP A 49 -26.66 -11.07 10.46
N LEU A 50 -27.33 -10.43 11.42
CA LEU A 50 -28.03 -9.16 11.18
C LEU A 50 -27.06 -8.05 10.78
N LEU A 51 -25.89 -7.98 11.43
CA LEU A 51 -24.88 -6.99 11.10
C LEU A 51 -24.29 -7.25 9.70
N GLN A 52 -24.05 -8.52 9.35
CA GLN A 52 -23.58 -8.88 8.01
C GLN A 52 -24.62 -8.56 6.93
N ALA A 53 -25.90 -8.82 7.20
CA ALA A 53 -27.00 -8.52 6.29
C ALA A 53 -27.17 -7.01 6.10
N LEU A 54 -27.00 -6.19 7.14
CA LEU A 54 -27.02 -4.74 7.01
C LEU A 54 -25.80 -4.24 6.22
N ALA A 55 -24.60 -4.76 6.52
CA ALA A 55 -23.38 -4.39 5.83
C ALA A 55 -23.43 -4.69 4.32
N SER A 56 -24.10 -5.78 3.89
CA SER A 56 -24.24 -6.11 2.47
C SER A 56 -25.21 -5.22 1.69
N THR A 57 -26.03 -4.42 2.38
CA THR A 57 -26.96 -3.47 1.73
C THR A 57 -26.34 -2.11 1.42
N VAL A 58 -25.10 -1.88 1.86
CA VAL A 58 -24.37 -0.62 1.64
C VAL A 58 -23.11 -0.86 0.84
N ALA A 59 -22.79 0.06 -0.07
CA ALA A 59 -21.53 0.07 -0.80
C ALA A 59 -20.47 0.89 -0.04
N ARG A 60 -19.20 0.75 -0.44
CA ARG A 60 -18.11 1.60 0.05
C ARG A 60 -18.40 3.06 -0.29
N ASP A 61 -18.29 3.94 0.71
CA ASP A 61 -18.28 5.38 0.48
C ASP A 61 -16.89 5.82 0.03
N TYR A 62 -16.78 6.25 -1.23
CA TYR A 62 -15.55 6.72 -1.85
C TYR A 62 -15.20 8.17 -1.44
N THR A 63 -16.15 8.91 -0.89
CA THR A 63 -15.97 10.30 -0.45
C THR A 63 -15.45 10.40 0.98
N ALA A 64 -15.48 9.30 1.75
CA ALA A 64 -15.03 9.24 3.13
C ALA A 64 -13.71 8.48 3.29
N PRO A 65 -12.86 8.85 4.27
CA PRO A 65 -11.65 8.09 4.59
C PRO A 65 -11.99 6.67 5.07
N HIS A 66 -10.96 5.85 5.23
CA HIS A 66 -11.14 4.56 5.92
C HIS A 66 -11.68 4.79 7.34
N TYR A 67 -12.66 3.99 7.78
CA TYR A 67 -13.35 4.09 9.09
C TYR A 67 -12.42 4.13 10.32
N LYS A 68 -11.14 3.78 10.14
CA LYS A 68 -10.14 3.82 11.21
C LYS A 68 -9.71 5.25 11.58
N TYR A 69 -9.92 6.19 10.66
CA TYR A 69 -9.63 7.62 10.82
C TYR A 69 -10.88 8.39 11.21
N HIS A 70 -10.68 9.57 11.80
CA HIS A 70 -11.78 10.46 12.13
C HIS A 70 -12.29 11.15 10.86
N ASP A 71 -13.60 11.18 10.69
CA ASP A 71 -14.27 11.94 9.64
C ASP A 71 -14.40 13.41 10.07
N ASP A 72 -13.25 14.07 10.17
CA ASP A 72 -13.12 15.49 10.48
C ASP A 72 -12.07 16.09 9.54
N PRO A 73 -12.36 17.18 8.81
CA PRO A 73 -11.43 17.77 7.83
C PRO A 73 -10.02 18.06 8.36
N PHE A 74 -9.87 18.32 9.67
CA PHE A 74 -8.57 18.55 10.30
C PHE A 74 -7.82 17.24 10.62
N LEU A 75 -8.53 16.14 10.84
CA LEU A 75 -7.97 14.85 11.26
C LEU A 75 -7.88 13.81 10.13
N ILE A 76 -8.45 14.08 8.96
CA ILE A 76 -8.33 13.19 7.80
C ILE A 76 -6.87 13.15 7.31
N PRO A 77 -6.24 11.97 7.22
CA PRO A 77 -4.87 11.87 6.75
C PRO A 77 -4.79 11.99 5.23
N MET A 78 -4.41 13.19 4.77
CA MET A 78 -4.32 13.51 3.34
C MET A 78 -2.97 13.19 2.70
N SER A 79 -1.99 12.69 3.46
CA SER A 79 -0.71 12.22 2.91
C SER A 79 -0.38 10.81 3.38
N ASN A 80 0.45 10.08 2.62
CA ASN A 80 0.90 8.74 3.02
C ASN A 80 1.68 8.77 4.35
N ALA A 81 2.42 9.86 4.61
CA ALA A 81 3.08 10.07 5.89
C ALA A 81 2.07 10.27 7.03
N ALA A 82 1.02 11.08 6.84
CA ALA A 82 -0.04 11.26 7.82
C ALA A 82 -0.82 9.97 8.08
N LYS A 83 -1.18 9.22 7.03
CA LYS A 83 -1.89 7.92 7.14
C LYS A 83 -1.13 6.98 8.07
N ARG A 84 0.18 6.87 7.89
CA ARG A 84 1.08 6.08 8.75
C ARG A 84 1.16 6.63 10.17
N THR A 85 1.47 7.92 10.32
CA THR A 85 1.66 8.54 11.63
C THR A 85 0.41 8.43 12.48
N TYR A 86 -0.77 8.77 11.94
CA TYR A 86 -2.03 8.77 12.70
C TYR A 86 -2.42 7.35 13.13
N ALA A 87 -2.27 6.37 12.24
CA ALA A 87 -2.55 4.97 12.55
C ALA A 87 -1.62 4.45 13.67
N MET A 88 -0.30 4.71 13.55
CA MET A 88 0.69 4.32 14.57
C MET A 88 0.51 5.05 15.91
N SER A 89 0.16 6.35 15.88
CA SER A 89 -0.12 7.12 17.09
C SER A 89 -1.31 6.56 17.87
N LYS A 90 -2.38 6.14 17.16
CA LYS A 90 -3.54 5.49 17.79
C LYS A 90 -3.18 4.17 18.46
N GLU A 91 -2.37 3.33 17.80
CA GLU A 91 -1.89 2.09 18.42
C GLU A 91 -0.95 2.34 19.60
N SER A 92 -0.07 3.34 19.50
CA SER A 92 0.79 3.75 20.61
C SER A 92 -0.03 4.18 21.85
N GLY A 93 -1.11 4.94 21.65
CA GLY A 93 -2.04 5.29 22.74
C GLY A 93 -2.73 4.06 23.36
N ARG A 94 -3.15 3.08 22.54
CA ARG A 94 -3.73 1.82 23.03
C ARG A 94 -2.72 1.05 23.89
N LYS A 95 -1.45 0.99 23.48
CA LYS A 95 -0.39 0.35 24.27
C LYS A 95 -0.12 1.07 25.59
N ALA A 96 -0.09 2.40 25.58
CA ALA A 96 0.09 3.18 26.80
C ALA A 96 -1.06 2.91 27.78
N ALA A 97 -2.30 2.86 27.30
CA ALA A 97 -3.45 2.50 28.12
C ALA A 97 -3.36 1.05 28.64
N LYS A 98 -2.95 0.10 27.79
CA LYS A 98 -2.72 -1.29 28.22
C LYS A 98 -1.65 -1.36 29.31
N TRP A 99 -0.54 -0.64 29.15
CA TRP A 99 0.52 -0.59 30.16
C TRP A 99 0.00 -0.02 31.49
N ILE A 100 -0.76 1.07 31.49
CA ILE A 100 -1.39 1.62 32.70
C ILE A 100 -2.33 0.58 33.36
N LYS A 101 -3.12 -0.15 32.56
CA LYS A 101 -4.01 -1.21 33.04
C LYS A 101 -3.23 -2.33 33.74
N GLU A 102 -2.09 -2.72 33.18
CA GLU A 102 -1.27 -3.80 33.74
C GLU A 102 -0.36 -3.35 34.90
N GLU A 103 0.02 -2.06 34.98
CA GLU A 103 0.81 -1.51 36.09
C GLU A 103 -0.07 -1.26 37.34
N HIS A 104 -1.28 -0.75 37.14
CA HIS A 104 -2.22 -0.40 38.22
C HIS A 104 -3.43 -1.34 38.26
N ARG A 105 -3.17 -2.64 38.29
CA ARG A 105 -4.17 -3.72 38.09
C ARG A 105 -5.33 -3.62 39.07
N GLU A 106 -5.06 -3.23 40.31
CA GLU A 106 -6.04 -3.05 41.39
C GLU A 106 -7.18 -2.10 41.03
N LEU A 107 -6.91 -1.09 40.18
CA LEU A 107 -7.91 -0.12 39.74
C LEU A 107 -8.91 -0.71 38.73
N PHE A 108 -8.59 -1.85 38.13
CA PHE A 108 -9.37 -2.48 37.04
C PHE A 108 -9.96 -3.84 37.42
N MET A 109 -9.92 -4.21 38.70
CA MET A 109 -10.50 -5.49 39.18
C MET A 109 -12.03 -5.46 39.28
N HIS A 110 -12.63 -4.27 39.42
CA HIS A 110 -14.08 -4.11 39.46
C HIS A 110 -14.68 -4.27 38.06
N GLN A 111 -15.49 -5.31 37.86
CA GLN A 111 -16.16 -5.59 36.58
C GLN A 111 -17.67 -5.45 36.72
N GLU A 112 -18.24 -4.44 36.05
CA GLU A 112 -19.70 -4.20 36.06
C GLU A 112 -20.46 -4.99 34.98
N ALA A 113 -19.77 -5.40 33.91
CA ALA A 113 -20.39 -6.06 32.76
C ALA A 113 -20.83 -7.49 33.10
N GLN A 114 -22.05 -7.86 32.68
CA GLN A 114 -22.54 -9.24 32.70
C GLN A 114 -22.94 -9.65 31.27
N PRO A 115 -22.26 -10.62 30.63
CA PRO A 115 -21.14 -11.42 31.17
C PRO A 115 -19.84 -10.60 31.31
N ALA A 116 -18.97 -11.07 32.20
CA ALA A 116 -17.62 -10.53 32.36
C ALA A 116 -16.85 -10.61 31.03
N ILE A 117 -16.15 -9.52 30.68
CA ILE A 117 -15.32 -9.46 29.47
C ILE A 117 -13.88 -9.70 29.89
N GLU A 118 -13.45 -10.96 29.79
CA GLU A 118 -12.10 -11.40 30.23
C GLU A 118 -10.97 -10.57 29.62
N LYS A 119 -11.10 -10.15 28.35
CA LYS A 119 -10.09 -9.30 27.68
C LYS A 119 -9.87 -7.93 28.33
N PHE A 120 -10.85 -7.44 29.10
CA PHE A 120 -10.74 -6.17 29.81
C PHE A 120 -10.18 -6.35 31.23
N ALA A 121 -10.11 -7.58 31.74
CA ALA A 121 -9.46 -7.88 33.00
C ALA A 121 -7.93 -7.67 32.89
N PRO A 122 -7.24 -7.34 34.00
CA PRO A 122 -5.79 -7.36 34.07
C PRO A 122 -5.22 -8.78 33.93
N SER A 123 -4.11 -8.93 33.20
CA SER A 123 -3.51 -10.22 32.87
C SER A 123 -2.81 -10.82 34.09
N MET A 124 -2.94 -12.13 34.35
CA MET A 124 -2.31 -12.77 35.52
C MET A 124 -0.77 -12.65 35.42
N VAL A 125 -0.11 -12.34 36.54
CA VAL A 125 1.36 -12.17 36.59
C VAL A 125 1.94 -13.34 37.36
N TYR A 126 2.87 -14.05 36.75
CA TYR A 126 3.61 -15.14 37.37
C TYR A 126 4.99 -14.64 37.79
N THR A 127 5.40 -15.02 39.00
CA THR A 127 6.69 -14.70 39.62
C THR A 127 7.37 -15.99 40.11
N GLU A 128 8.63 -15.92 40.51
CA GLU A 128 9.37 -17.08 41.04
C GLU A 128 8.70 -17.71 42.27
N ASP A 129 7.98 -16.89 43.05
CA ASP A 129 7.26 -17.31 44.25
C ASP A 129 5.85 -17.88 43.95
N SER A 130 5.40 -17.84 42.69
CA SER A 130 4.07 -18.31 42.32
C SER A 130 3.92 -19.81 42.59
N VAL A 131 2.81 -20.18 43.23
CA VAL A 131 2.40 -21.57 43.39
C VAL A 131 1.71 -21.98 42.11
N VAL A 132 2.39 -22.85 41.34
CA VAL A 132 1.95 -23.28 40.02
C VAL A 132 1.95 -24.80 39.96
N ASP A 133 1.05 -25.32 39.13
CA ASP A 133 0.85 -26.73 38.89
C ASP A 133 0.75 -27.01 37.38
N GLU A 134 0.52 -28.27 37.02
CA GLU A 134 0.39 -28.68 35.64
C GLU A 134 -0.80 -28.01 34.93
N THR A 135 -1.90 -27.75 35.64
CA THR A 135 -3.09 -27.12 35.07
C THR A 135 -2.84 -25.67 34.68
N SER A 136 -2.07 -24.94 35.50
CA SER A 136 -1.61 -23.59 35.20
C SER A 136 -0.79 -23.54 33.90
N LEU A 137 0.13 -24.49 33.71
CA LEU A 137 0.94 -24.56 32.50
C LEU A 137 0.09 -24.92 31.26
N ALA A 138 -0.85 -25.87 31.40
CA ALA A 138 -1.76 -26.23 30.31
C ALA A 138 -2.64 -25.05 29.87
N GLN A 139 -3.13 -24.26 30.83
CA GLN A 139 -3.91 -23.07 30.53
C GLN A 139 -3.08 -22.04 29.74
N LEU A 140 -1.84 -21.76 30.16
CA LEU A 140 -0.97 -20.80 29.48
C LEU A 140 -0.62 -21.23 28.05
N ILE A 141 -0.35 -22.52 27.85
CA ILE A 141 -0.09 -23.07 26.51
C ILE A 141 -1.34 -22.92 25.64
N SER A 142 -2.53 -23.23 26.16
CA SER A 142 -3.79 -23.08 25.42
C SER A 142 -4.12 -21.64 25.03
N GLN A 143 -3.68 -20.67 25.85
CA GLN A 143 -3.85 -19.25 25.60
C GLN A 143 -2.76 -18.67 24.67
N GLY A 144 -1.68 -19.43 24.41
CA GLY A 144 -0.56 -18.99 23.60
C GLY A 144 0.39 -18.02 24.31
N GLU A 145 0.33 -17.94 25.65
CA GLU A 145 1.15 -17.05 26.47
C GLU A 145 2.55 -17.65 26.69
N LEU A 146 3.38 -17.61 25.65
CA LEU A 146 4.67 -18.28 25.61
C LEU A 146 5.61 -17.89 26.77
N LYS A 147 5.73 -16.59 27.07
CA LYS A 147 6.68 -16.11 28.08
C LYS A 147 6.35 -16.67 29.47
N ASP A 148 5.08 -16.60 29.84
CA ASP A 148 4.60 -17.10 31.11
C ASP A 148 4.60 -18.63 31.14
N ALA A 149 4.25 -19.30 30.04
CA ALA A 149 4.35 -20.76 29.93
C ALA A 149 5.80 -21.25 30.15
N VAL A 150 6.79 -20.57 29.57
CA VAL A 150 8.22 -20.89 29.77
C VAL A 150 8.65 -20.63 31.22
N LEU A 151 8.20 -19.53 31.83
CA LEU A 151 8.49 -19.23 33.24
C LEU A 151 7.91 -20.32 34.15
N VAL A 152 6.62 -20.66 33.98
CA VAL A 152 5.94 -21.69 34.76
C VAL A 152 6.57 -23.06 34.57
N TYR A 153 6.94 -23.42 33.32
CA TYR A 153 7.67 -24.66 33.05
C TYR A 153 8.98 -24.75 33.85
N ASN A 154 9.80 -23.69 33.82
CA ASN A 154 11.05 -23.66 34.56
C ASN A 154 10.82 -23.75 36.08
N LEU A 155 9.75 -23.15 36.61
CA LEU A 155 9.40 -23.25 38.04
C LEU A 155 8.98 -24.66 38.43
N LEU A 156 8.20 -25.34 37.59
CA LEU A 156 7.81 -26.74 37.81
C LEU A 156 9.04 -27.66 37.78
N GLU A 157 9.96 -27.43 36.83
CA GLU A 157 11.22 -28.18 36.72
C GLU A 157 12.11 -27.97 37.95
N GLN A 158 12.31 -26.72 38.40
CA GLN A 158 13.12 -26.38 39.57
C GLN A 158 12.56 -26.97 40.87
N LYS A 159 11.23 -26.99 41.03
CA LYS A 159 10.56 -27.56 42.21
C LYS A 159 10.47 -29.10 42.16
N GLY A 160 10.90 -29.73 41.07
CA GLY A 160 10.85 -31.19 40.89
C GLY A 160 9.44 -31.74 40.74
N ASN A 161 8.49 -30.92 40.31
CA ASN A 161 7.12 -31.36 40.06
C ASN A 161 7.08 -32.17 38.75
N PRO A 162 6.37 -33.32 38.72
CA PRO A 162 6.23 -34.09 37.49
C PRO A 162 5.43 -33.29 36.44
N ILE A 163 5.92 -33.30 35.20
CA ILE A 163 5.27 -32.68 34.03
C ILE A 163 5.00 -33.80 33.03
N SER A 164 3.75 -33.97 32.59
CA SER A 164 3.40 -35.01 31.63
C SER A 164 4.13 -34.83 30.29
N PRO A 165 4.47 -35.93 29.59
CA PRO A 165 5.09 -35.85 28.28
C PRO A 165 4.18 -35.16 27.24
N GLU A 166 2.86 -35.27 27.36
CA GLU A 166 1.88 -34.59 26.51
C GLU A 166 1.98 -33.06 26.66
N LEU A 167 2.17 -32.57 27.89
CA LEU A 167 2.31 -31.15 28.14
C LEU A 167 3.67 -30.62 27.67
N LYS A 168 4.75 -31.40 27.85
CA LYS A 168 6.06 -31.08 27.25
C LYS A 168 5.98 -31.00 25.72
N GLN A 169 5.25 -31.91 25.08
CA GLN A 169 5.02 -31.88 23.64
C GLN A 169 4.23 -30.63 23.21
N SER A 170 3.18 -30.27 23.96
CA SER A 170 2.39 -29.07 23.68
C SER A 170 3.23 -27.79 23.82
N LEU A 171 4.10 -27.74 24.84
CA LEU A 171 5.06 -26.65 25.01
C LEU A 171 6.11 -26.64 23.88
N LEU A 172 6.62 -27.81 23.48
CA LEU A 172 7.57 -27.94 22.36
C LEU A 172 6.96 -27.35 21.07
N GLU A 173 5.70 -27.63 20.78
CA GLU A 173 4.98 -27.06 19.63
C GLU A 173 4.92 -25.54 19.69
N LEU A 174 4.52 -24.97 20.84
CA LEU A 174 4.45 -23.53 21.03
C LEU A 174 5.83 -22.86 20.90
N VAL A 175 6.85 -23.43 21.54
CA VAL A 175 8.23 -22.92 21.51
C VAL A 175 8.81 -23.03 20.09
N CYS A 176 8.60 -24.14 19.38
CA CYS A 176 9.03 -24.32 17.99
C CYS A 176 8.32 -23.35 17.04
N PHE A 177 7.02 -23.13 17.23
CA PHE A 177 6.25 -22.23 16.38
C PHE A 177 6.70 -20.77 16.53
N HIS A 178 7.11 -20.35 17.73
CA HIS A 178 7.53 -18.99 18.02
C HIS A 178 9.06 -18.78 18.12
N ASN A 179 9.86 -19.84 18.02
CA ASN A 179 11.32 -19.84 18.24
C ASN A 179 11.72 -19.24 19.60
N ASN A 180 10.96 -19.61 20.63
CA ASN A 180 11.16 -19.10 22.00
C ASN A 180 11.22 -17.57 22.06
N GLN A 181 10.37 -16.87 21.30
CA GLN A 181 10.26 -15.41 21.28
C GLN A 181 8.79 -15.00 21.34
N GLU A 182 8.51 -13.94 22.10
CA GLU A 182 7.15 -13.43 22.25
C GLU A 182 6.56 -13.03 20.88
N PRO A 183 5.38 -13.55 20.52
CA PRO A 183 4.74 -13.15 19.27
C PRO A 183 4.42 -11.66 19.27
N ILE A 184 4.50 -11.04 18.09
CA ILE A 184 3.98 -9.68 17.94
C ILE A 184 2.47 -9.74 18.18
N PRO A 185 1.88 -8.94 19.08
CA PRO A 185 0.46 -9.03 19.38
C PRO A 185 -0.41 -8.82 18.14
N GLU A 186 -1.49 -9.58 18.02
CA GLU A 186 -2.42 -9.51 16.86
C GLU A 186 -3.27 -8.25 16.86
N GLU A 187 -3.43 -7.63 18.03
CA GLU A 187 -4.25 -6.43 18.24
C GLU A 187 -3.65 -5.13 17.68
N TYR A 188 -2.34 -5.14 17.37
CA TYR A 188 -1.59 -4.01 16.79
C TYR A 188 -1.26 -4.31 15.33
N ILE A 189 -2.28 -4.17 14.49
CA ILE A 189 -2.25 -4.51 13.08
C ILE A 189 -1.26 -3.61 12.34
N GLU A 190 -1.27 -2.31 12.60
CA GLU A 190 -0.42 -1.34 11.90
C GLU A 190 1.05 -1.57 12.25
N GLU A 191 1.36 -1.72 13.53
CA GLU A 191 2.71 -2.03 13.97
C GLU A 191 3.18 -3.38 13.43
N ARG A 192 2.34 -4.43 13.48
CA ARG A 192 2.66 -5.72 12.87
C ARG A 192 3.10 -5.53 11.43
N TRP A 193 2.38 -4.72 10.66
CA TRP A 193 2.69 -4.47 9.26
C TRP A 193 4.03 -3.75 9.07
N PHE A 194 4.26 -2.65 9.80
CA PHE A 194 5.51 -1.90 9.69
C PHE A 194 6.73 -2.71 10.17
N LEU A 195 6.60 -3.50 11.24
CA LEU A 195 7.66 -4.39 11.74
C LEU A 195 7.90 -5.57 10.80
N GLN A 196 6.84 -6.16 10.25
CA GLN A 196 6.96 -7.33 9.39
C GLN A 196 7.66 -7.01 8.07
N ASN A 197 7.46 -5.81 7.52
CA ASN A 197 8.23 -5.34 6.37
C ASN A 197 9.73 -5.20 6.67
N ASN A 198 10.10 -4.77 7.89
CA ASN A 198 11.50 -4.74 8.31
C ASN A 198 12.06 -6.16 8.49
N LYS A 199 11.35 -7.04 9.21
CA LYS A 199 11.79 -8.43 9.43
C LYS A 199 11.97 -9.23 8.14
N ARG A 200 11.21 -8.92 7.07
CA ARG A 200 11.40 -9.58 5.76
C ARG A 200 12.76 -9.32 5.13
N ARG A 201 13.33 -8.13 5.34
CA ARG A 201 14.68 -7.81 4.85
C ARG A 201 15.76 -8.58 5.63
N GLU A 202 15.47 -8.95 6.87
CA GLU A 202 16.40 -9.67 7.76
C GLU A 202 16.38 -11.19 7.56
N ARG A 203 15.28 -11.78 7.07
CA ARG A 203 15.07 -13.23 6.92
C ARG A 203 15.90 -13.92 5.82
N SER A 204 16.97 -13.30 5.32
CA SER A 204 17.86 -13.95 4.35
C SER A 204 18.73 -15.05 4.96
N GLY A 205 18.72 -15.21 6.29
CA GLY A 205 19.53 -16.20 6.99
C GLY A 205 18.82 -16.88 8.16
N LYS A 206 19.48 -17.90 8.69
CA LYS A 206 19.08 -18.68 9.87
C LYS A 206 18.79 -17.77 11.08
N THR A 207 17.65 -17.99 11.72
CA THR A 207 17.26 -17.32 12.98
C THR A 207 16.89 -18.29 14.10
N TRP A 208 16.87 -19.60 13.84
CA TRP A 208 16.67 -20.64 14.86
C TRP A 208 17.71 -20.54 15.97
N LYS A 209 17.28 -20.73 17.22
CA LYS A 209 18.16 -20.74 18.40
C LYS A 209 18.63 -22.16 18.70
N ASP A 210 19.82 -22.54 18.25
CA ASP A 210 20.35 -23.88 18.52
C ASP A 210 20.60 -24.10 20.01
N GLY A 211 20.30 -25.30 20.50
CA GLY A 211 20.49 -25.68 21.89
C GLY A 211 19.59 -24.97 22.90
N ASP A 212 18.63 -24.16 22.44
CA ASP A 212 17.65 -23.50 23.30
C ASP A 212 16.53 -24.48 23.74
N LEU A 213 15.52 -23.96 24.44
CA LEU A 213 14.42 -24.71 25.05
C LEU A 213 13.73 -25.71 24.10
N ALA A 214 13.58 -25.40 22.81
CA ALA A 214 12.98 -26.33 21.85
C ALA A 214 13.77 -27.65 21.76
N GLU A 215 15.09 -27.57 21.65
CA GLU A 215 15.94 -28.77 21.56
C GLU A 215 16.06 -29.48 22.90
N LYS A 216 16.02 -28.75 24.02
CA LYS A 216 15.96 -29.32 25.39
C LYS A 216 14.66 -30.11 25.61
N LEU A 217 13.50 -29.52 25.30
CA LEU A 217 12.21 -30.20 25.40
C LEU A 217 12.18 -31.43 24.50
N TYR A 218 12.66 -31.30 23.26
CA TYR A 218 12.75 -32.42 22.34
C TYR A 218 13.60 -33.55 22.90
N SER A 219 14.76 -33.27 23.52
CA SER A 219 15.63 -34.32 24.07
C SER A 219 15.03 -35.01 25.31
N GLU A 220 14.24 -34.30 26.11
CA GLU A 220 13.60 -34.83 27.32
C GLU A 220 12.33 -35.69 27.07
N ILE A 221 11.63 -35.47 25.96
CA ILE A 221 10.43 -36.25 25.63
C ILE A 221 10.85 -37.67 25.19
N GLU A 222 10.50 -38.70 25.97
CA GLU A 222 10.74 -40.10 25.61
C GLU A 222 9.46 -40.95 25.76
N PRO A 223 9.13 -41.82 24.78
CA PRO A 223 9.81 -42.02 23.50
C PRO A 223 9.58 -40.85 22.51
N LYS A 224 10.52 -40.64 21.58
CA LYS A 224 10.31 -39.71 20.47
C LYS A 224 9.12 -40.15 19.62
N THR A 225 8.12 -39.28 19.48
CA THR A 225 6.90 -39.51 18.71
C THR A 225 6.99 -38.84 17.33
N PRO A 226 6.15 -39.24 16.34
CA PRO A 226 6.01 -38.50 15.08
C PRO A 226 5.74 -37.01 15.28
N GLN A 227 4.96 -36.66 16.31
CA GLN A 227 4.65 -35.27 16.67
C GLN A 227 5.90 -34.53 17.13
N SER A 228 6.76 -35.15 17.95
CA SER A 228 8.00 -34.52 18.42
C SER A 228 8.96 -34.20 17.26
N TYR A 229 9.12 -35.12 16.30
CA TYR A 229 9.89 -34.88 15.07
C TYR A 229 9.25 -33.78 14.22
N ALA A 230 7.94 -33.87 13.97
CA ALA A 230 7.20 -32.91 13.15
C ALA A 230 7.33 -31.48 13.71
N SER A 231 7.15 -31.29 15.02
CA SER A 231 7.26 -29.97 15.67
C SER A 231 8.64 -29.36 15.48
N LEU A 232 9.70 -30.15 15.73
CA LEU A 232 11.07 -29.67 15.62
C LEU A 232 11.48 -29.38 14.17
N ILE A 233 11.15 -30.27 13.23
CA ILE A 233 11.44 -30.08 11.80
C ILE A 233 10.75 -28.82 11.26
N ARG A 234 9.45 -28.64 11.56
CA ARG A 234 8.69 -27.47 11.11
C ARG A 234 9.21 -26.18 11.73
N GLY A 235 9.56 -26.21 13.02
CA GLY A 235 10.20 -25.08 13.71
C GLY A 235 11.51 -24.71 13.02
N MET A 236 12.43 -25.66 12.89
CA MET A 236 13.73 -25.44 12.25
C MET A 236 13.58 -24.92 10.81
N ALA A 237 12.66 -25.48 10.02
CA ALA A 237 12.39 -25.00 8.66
C ALA A 237 11.86 -23.57 8.64
N LYS A 238 10.87 -23.24 9.49
CA LYS A 238 10.27 -21.90 9.60
C LYS A 238 11.29 -20.82 9.94
N TYR A 239 12.33 -21.17 10.71
CA TYR A 239 13.40 -20.26 11.14
C TYR A 239 14.75 -20.53 10.46
N LEU A 240 14.70 -21.18 9.29
CA LEU A 240 15.81 -21.36 8.34
C LEU A 240 17.04 -22.11 8.90
N GLN A 241 16.83 -23.02 9.85
CA GLN A 241 17.82 -24.04 10.22
C GLN A 241 17.67 -25.26 9.29
N CYS A 242 17.89 -25.02 8.01
CA CYS A 242 17.47 -25.90 6.92
C CYS A 242 18.14 -27.27 6.95
N GLU A 243 19.47 -27.30 7.09
CA GLU A 243 20.25 -28.55 7.05
C GLU A 243 19.83 -29.52 8.16
N ARG A 244 19.60 -29.01 9.37
CA ARG A 244 19.20 -29.84 10.51
C ARG A 244 17.75 -30.28 10.42
N ALA A 245 16.86 -29.44 9.89
CA ALA A 245 15.48 -29.83 9.58
C ALA A 245 15.45 -31.00 8.58
N TYR A 246 16.27 -30.92 7.52
CA TYR A 246 16.37 -31.97 6.52
C TYR A 246 17.00 -33.26 7.10
N ALA A 247 18.07 -33.14 7.89
CA ALA A 247 18.69 -34.29 8.55
C ALA A 247 17.72 -35.02 9.50
N LEU A 248 16.89 -34.28 10.26
CA LEU A 248 15.87 -34.88 11.13
C LEU A 248 14.76 -35.57 10.34
N LEU A 249 14.40 -35.05 9.15
CA LEU A 249 13.47 -35.73 8.25
C LEU A 249 14.05 -37.08 7.80
N GLN A 250 15.33 -37.11 7.42
CA GLN A 250 16.02 -38.34 7.01
C GLN A 250 16.12 -39.34 8.17
N GLU A 251 16.48 -38.88 9.37
CA GLU A 251 16.54 -39.70 10.58
C GLU A 251 15.17 -40.33 10.90
N ALA A 252 14.08 -39.57 10.77
CA ALA A 252 12.73 -40.09 10.94
C ALA A 252 12.41 -41.18 9.92
N GLY A 253 12.81 -41.00 8.66
CA GLY A 253 12.69 -42.01 7.61
C GLY A 253 13.47 -43.30 7.91
N GLU A 254 14.73 -43.17 8.34
CA GLU A 254 15.57 -44.31 8.75
C GLU A 254 14.98 -45.09 9.92
N LYS A 255 14.38 -44.38 10.88
CA LYS A 255 13.68 -44.96 12.04
C LYS A 255 12.25 -45.42 11.72
N GLN A 256 11.80 -45.32 10.47
CA GLN A 256 10.45 -45.67 10.03
C GLN A 256 9.35 -44.92 10.79
N VAL A 257 9.63 -43.69 11.24
CA VAL A 257 8.66 -42.79 11.85
C VAL A 257 7.87 -42.11 10.74
N GLN A 258 6.58 -42.43 10.64
CA GLN A 258 5.70 -41.82 9.64
C GLN A 258 5.36 -40.39 10.02
N LEU A 259 5.90 -39.43 9.29
CA LEU A 259 5.58 -38.01 9.44
C LEU A 259 4.36 -37.63 8.62
N ASP A 260 3.83 -36.43 8.82
CA ASP A 260 2.63 -35.96 8.11
C ASP A 260 2.96 -35.06 6.90
N THR A 261 1.93 -34.82 6.08
CA THR A 261 2.02 -33.99 4.86
C THR A 261 2.60 -32.60 5.12
N ASN A 262 2.23 -31.96 6.22
CA ASN A 262 2.65 -30.59 6.51
C ASN A 262 4.14 -30.51 6.92
N THR A 263 4.70 -31.59 7.47
CA THR A 263 6.13 -31.66 7.78
C THR A 263 6.95 -31.74 6.50
N PHE A 264 6.54 -32.56 5.53
CA PHE A 264 7.13 -32.57 4.20
C PHE A 264 6.98 -31.23 3.48
N ASN A 265 5.81 -30.59 3.55
CA ASN A 265 5.61 -29.25 2.98
C ASN A 265 6.63 -28.24 3.51
N SER A 266 6.88 -28.25 4.83
CA SER A 266 7.85 -27.35 5.47
C SER A 266 9.28 -27.57 4.97
N VAL A 267 9.66 -28.81 4.69
CA VAL A 267 10.98 -29.12 4.10
C VAL A 267 11.04 -28.73 2.63
N ILE A 268 9.97 -28.96 1.85
CA ILE A 268 9.89 -28.56 0.44
C ILE A 268 10.05 -27.02 0.30
N GLU A 269 9.46 -26.25 1.21
CA GLU A 269 9.57 -24.78 1.23
C GLU A 269 11.02 -24.27 1.36
N ILE A 270 11.91 -25.05 1.99
CA ILE A 270 13.32 -24.68 2.23
C ILE A 270 14.30 -25.34 1.27
N VAL A 271 13.85 -26.13 0.29
CA VAL A 271 14.73 -26.80 -0.69
C VAL A 271 15.65 -25.81 -1.42
N SER A 272 15.20 -24.57 -1.64
CA SER A 272 16.02 -23.52 -2.25
C SER A 272 17.28 -23.17 -1.46
N PHE A 273 17.32 -23.49 -0.17
CA PHE A 273 18.48 -23.28 0.72
C PHE A 273 19.35 -24.53 0.90
N LEU A 274 18.87 -25.70 0.47
CA LEU A 274 19.57 -26.99 0.60
C LEU A 274 20.35 -27.37 -0.66
N LYS A 275 20.01 -26.76 -1.80
CA LYS A 275 20.59 -27.05 -3.12
C LYS A 275 20.83 -25.76 -3.89
N ASP A 276 21.93 -25.73 -4.65
CA ASP A 276 22.37 -24.51 -5.34
C ASP A 276 21.70 -24.34 -6.70
N THR A 277 21.62 -25.42 -7.49
CA THR A 277 21.12 -25.34 -8.87
C THR A 277 19.62 -25.63 -8.96
N ALA A 278 18.95 -25.10 -9.99
CA ALA A 278 17.53 -25.33 -10.24
C ALA A 278 17.24 -26.82 -10.45
N GLU A 279 18.13 -27.53 -11.14
CA GLU A 279 18.01 -28.96 -11.43
C GLU A 279 18.11 -29.78 -10.14
N GLN A 280 19.04 -29.46 -9.25
CA GLN A 280 19.18 -30.14 -7.95
C GLN A 280 17.99 -29.86 -7.04
N ARG A 281 17.52 -28.61 -7.00
CA ARG A 281 16.31 -28.22 -6.23
C ARG A 281 15.09 -28.98 -6.74
N TRP A 282 14.90 -29.05 -8.06
CA TRP A 282 13.78 -29.77 -8.65
C TRP A 282 13.88 -31.27 -8.40
N GLN A 283 15.08 -31.85 -8.49
CA GLN A 283 15.28 -33.26 -8.19
C GLN A 283 14.94 -33.57 -6.74
N LEU A 284 15.44 -32.79 -5.78
CA LEU A 284 15.12 -32.98 -4.36
C LEU A 284 13.62 -32.83 -4.08
N CYS A 285 12.94 -31.88 -4.73
CA CYS A 285 11.48 -31.77 -4.59
C CYS A 285 10.77 -33.05 -5.05
N LYS A 286 11.14 -33.62 -6.20
CA LYS A 286 10.57 -34.87 -6.69
C LYS A 286 10.87 -36.04 -5.75
N ASP A 287 12.09 -36.10 -5.22
CA ASP A 287 12.48 -37.17 -4.29
C ASP A 287 11.62 -37.12 -3.02
N LEU A 288 11.42 -35.93 -2.44
CA LEU A 288 10.52 -35.72 -1.30
C LEU A 288 9.06 -36.09 -1.61
N LEU A 289 8.55 -35.73 -2.79
CA LEU A 289 7.19 -36.10 -3.21
C LEU A 289 7.04 -37.62 -3.42
N ASN A 290 8.06 -38.28 -3.95
CA ASN A 290 8.10 -39.74 -4.08
C ASN A 290 8.14 -40.42 -2.70
N GLU A 291 8.90 -39.87 -1.76
CA GLU A 291 8.91 -40.35 -0.38
C GLU A 291 7.54 -40.23 0.29
N MET A 292 6.86 -39.08 0.13
CA MET A 292 5.47 -38.92 0.59
C MET A 292 4.55 -40.00 0.03
N SER A 293 4.66 -40.30 -1.27
CA SER A 293 3.88 -41.36 -1.93
C SER A 293 4.17 -42.74 -1.35
N GLN A 294 5.45 -43.07 -1.10
CA GLN A 294 5.86 -44.33 -0.46
C GLN A 294 5.31 -44.46 0.97
N GLN A 295 5.25 -43.34 1.71
CA GLN A 295 4.63 -43.27 3.04
C GLN A 295 3.10 -43.15 2.99
N LYS A 296 2.48 -43.26 1.80
CA LYS A 296 1.03 -43.15 1.58
C LYS A 296 0.43 -41.82 2.06
N LEU A 297 1.23 -40.76 2.06
CA LEU A 297 0.78 -39.41 2.39
C LEU A 297 0.17 -38.76 1.16
N ARG A 298 -1.00 -38.14 1.32
CA ARG A 298 -1.67 -37.42 0.23
C ARG A 298 -1.17 -35.98 0.16
N PRO A 299 -0.62 -35.52 -0.98
CA PRO A 299 -0.34 -34.11 -1.20
C PRO A 299 -1.59 -33.24 -1.06
N ASN A 300 -1.43 -32.05 -0.49
CA ASN A 300 -2.51 -31.07 -0.30
C ASN A 300 -2.18 -29.72 -0.94
N LEU A 301 -3.04 -28.71 -0.74
CA LEU A 301 -2.79 -27.34 -1.23
C LEU A 301 -1.48 -26.74 -0.68
N GLY A 302 -1.13 -27.06 0.57
CA GLY A 302 0.17 -26.69 1.14
C GLY A 302 1.34 -27.29 0.37
N THR A 303 1.22 -28.55 -0.07
CA THR A 303 2.24 -29.22 -0.89
C THR A 303 2.39 -28.54 -2.25
N LEU A 304 1.27 -28.23 -2.91
CA LEU A 304 1.28 -27.48 -4.17
C LEU A 304 1.98 -26.12 -4.01
N ASN A 305 1.62 -25.36 -2.97
CA ASN A 305 2.19 -24.05 -2.72
C ASN A 305 3.68 -24.12 -2.38
N ALA A 306 4.13 -25.12 -1.60
CA ALA A 306 5.54 -25.34 -1.30
C ALA A 306 6.34 -25.66 -2.56
N VAL A 307 5.81 -26.53 -3.44
CA VAL A 307 6.43 -26.86 -4.73
C VAL A 307 6.55 -25.63 -5.63
N LEU A 308 5.45 -24.87 -5.80
CA LEU A 308 5.46 -23.65 -6.61
C LEU A 308 6.38 -22.57 -6.03
N GLN A 309 6.44 -22.44 -4.71
CA GLN A 309 7.39 -21.56 -4.03
C GLN A 309 8.83 -21.94 -4.37
N CYS A 310 9.18 -23.23 -4.26
CA CYS A 310 10.51 -23.70 -4.62
C CYS A 310 10.84 -23.39 -6.09
N ILE A 311 9.94 -23.73 -7.02
CA ILE A 311 10.11 -23.46 -8.46
C ILE A 311 10.28 -21.95 -8.74
N SER A 312 9.58 -21.08 -8.02
CA SER A 312 9.68 -19.63 -8.19
C SER A 312 11.10 -19.09 -7.97
N THR A 313 11.92 -19.80 -7.17
CA THR A 313 13.32 -19.45 -6.87
C THR A 313 14.33 -19.86 -7.95
N PHE A 314 13.91 -20.60 -8.98
CA PHE A 314 14.83 -21.08 -10.02
C PHE A 314 15.33 -19.90 -10.87
N GLY A 315 16.64 -19.73 -11.01
CA GLY A 315 17.21 -18.64 -11.81
C GLY A 315 16.81 -18.72 -13.29
N ASN A 316 16.79 -19.94 -13.86
CA ASN A 316 16.43 -20.17 -15.26
C ASN A 316 14.90 -20.26 -15.44
N PHE A 317 14.30 -19.26 -16.10
CA PHE A 317 12.85 -19.20 -16.31
C PHE A 317 12.33 -20.36 -17.18
N LYS A 318 13.13 -20.92 -18.11
CA LYS A 318 12.70 -22.04 -18.95
C LYS A 318 12.50 -23.30 -18.11
N VAL A 319 13.45 -23.57 -17.21
CA VAL A 319 13.37 -24.68 -16.25
C VAL A 319 12.23 -24.46 -15.27
N ALA A 320 12.06 -23.23 -14.76
CA ALA A 320 10.97 -22.89 -13.84
C ALA A 320 9.59 -23.14 -14.47
N ARG A 321 9.35 -22.64 -15.69
CA ARG A 321 8.09 -22.86 -16.40
C ARG A 321 7.87 -24.33 -16.73
N ALA A 322 8.89 -25.04 -17.20
CA ALA A 322 8.78 -26.47 -17.50
C ALA A 322 8.40 -27.29 -16.24
N ALA A 323 9.06 -27.02 -15.11
CA ALA A 323 8.75 -27.69 -13.84
C ALA A 323 7.33 -27.37 -13.36
N ALA A 324 6.89 -26.11 -13.46
CA ALA A 324 5.53 -25.73 -13.09
C ALA A 324 4.47 -26.41 -13.98
N LEU A 325 4.70 -26.47 -15.30
CA LEU A 325 3.81 -27.14 -16.25
C LEU A 325 3.80 -28.66 -16.07
N GLN A 326 4.87 -29.25 -15.53
CA GLN A 326 4.91 -30.66 -15.16
C GLN A 326 4.09 -30.91 -13.88
N ALA A 327 4.22 -30.05 -12.86
CA ALA A 327 3.57 -30.25 -11.56
C ALA A 327 2.05 -30.02 -11.58
N LEU A 328 1.57 -28.97 -12.26
CA LEU A 328 0.16 -28.57 -12.20
C LEU A 328 -0.83 -29.67 -12.63
N PRO A 329 -0.63 -30.41 -13.75
CA PRO A 329 -1.52 -31.48 -14.14
C PRO A 329 -1.60 -32.61 -13.11
N GLU A 330 -0.48 -32.95 -12.47
CA GLU A 330 -0.43 -33.99 -11.43
C GLU A 330 -1.26 -33.59 -10.20
N PHE A 331 -1.10 -32.36 -9.69
CA PHE A 331 -1.91 -31.86 -8.58
C PHE A 331 -3.40 -31.77 -8.93
N LYS A 332 -3.74 -31.40 -10.18
CA LYS A 332 -5.12 -31.40 -10.67
C LYS A 332 -5.70 -32.81 -10.68
N GLN A 333 -4.94 -33.83 -11.11
CA GLN A 333 -5.37 -35.23 -11.07
C GLN A 333 -5.59 -35.73 -9.63
N LEU A 334 -4.84 -35.21 -8.66
CA LEU A 334 -5.03 -35.49 -7.23
C LEU A 334 -6.24 -34.75 -6.61
N GLY A 335 -6.92 -33.89 -7.37
CA GLY A 335 -8.05 -33.08 -6.90
C GLY A 335 -7.63 -31.91 -6.00
N VAL A 336 -6.38 -31.46 -6.10
CA VAL A 336 -5.88 -30.28 -5.37
C VAL A 336 -6.10 -29.04 -6.25
N ASN A 337 -7.06 -28.20 -5.85
CA ASN A 337 -7.36 -26.96 -6.56
C ASN A 337 -6.42 -25.83 -6.11
N PRO A 338 -5.85 -25.04 -7.04
CA PRO A 338 -5.03 -23.88 -6.69
C PRO A 338 -5.80 -22.83 -5.88
N SER A 339 -5.10 -22.16 -4.94
CA SER A 339 -5.61 -20.95 -4.27
C SER A 339 -5.03 -19.68 -4.91
N LEU A 340 -5.44 -18.50 -4.45
CA LEU A 340 -4.85 -17.23 -4.86
C LEU A 340 -3.32 -17.20 -4.66
N GLY A 341 -2.81 -17.85 -3.61
CA GLY A 341 -1.40 -18.01 -3.30
C GLY A 341 -0.69 -18.91 -4.32
N SER A 342 -1.36 -19.94 -4.82
CA SER A 342 -0.84 -20.76 -5.92
C SER A 342 -0.74 -19.93 -7.20
N TYR A 343 -1.79 -19.17 -7.55
CA TYR A 343 -1.78 -18.29 -8.72
C TYR A 343 -0.75 -17.17 -8.60
N TYR A 344 -0.54 -16.62 -7.39
CA TYR A 344 0.55 -15.69 -7.11
C TYR A 344 1.91 -16.27 -7.50
N TYR A 345 2.21 -17.51 -7.10
CA TYR A 345 3.47 -18.15 -7.49
C TYR A 345 3.55 -18.41 -9.00
N LEU A 346 2.44 -18.78 -9.64
CA LEU A 346 2.40 -18.91 -11.10
C LEU A 346 2.70 -17.57 -11.80
N LEU A 347 2.15 -16.45 -11.32
CA LEU A 347 2.47 -15.13 -11.86
C LEU A 347 3.97 -14.82 -11.72
N ILE A 348 4.60 -15.13 -10.59
CA ILE A 348 6.06 -14.92 -10.41
C ILE A 348 6.91 -15.84 -11.31
N ILE A 349 6.47 -17.08 -11.54
CA ILE A 349 7.18 -18.03 -12.39
C ILE A 349 7.11 -17.61 -13.85
N PHE A 350 5.93 -17.22 -14.32
CA PHE A 350 5.66 -16.99 -15.74
C PHE A 350 5.84 -15.52 -16.16
N CYS A 351 5.57 -14.54 -15.31
CA CYS A 351 5.59 -13.12 -15.66
C CYS A 351 6.82 -12.41 -15.07
N ARG A 352 8.02 -12.88 -15.43
CA ARG A 352 9.28 -12.27 -15.00
C ARG A 352 9.64 -11.06 -15.86
N GLU A 353 10.15 -10.01 -15.26
CA GLU A 353 10.54 -8.74 -15.91
C GLU A 353 11.49 -8.92 -17.11
N ARG A 354 12.47 -9.82 -17.02
CA ARG A 354 13.41 -10.14 -18.13
C ARG A 354 13.07 -11.44 -18.87
N GLY A 355 11.87 -11.98 -18.66
CA GLY A 355 11.39 -13.19 -19.29
C GLY A 355 10.60 -12.91 -20.57
N PRO A 356 10.32 -13.94 -21.39
CA PRO A 356 9.43 -13.78 -22.53
C PRO A 356 8.01 -13.49 -22.04
N VAL A 357 7.24 -12.71 -22.82
CA VAL A 357 5.85 -12.39 -22.51
C VAL A 357 5.05 -13.68 -22.28
N SER A 358 4.21 -13.67 -21.26
CA SER A 358 3.33 -14.78 -20.88
C SER A 358 1.94 -14.22 -20.60
N HIS A 359 0.93 -14.89 -21.15
CA HIS A 359 -0.48 -14.54 -20.95
C HIS A 359 -1.17 -15.45 -19.91
N VAL A 360 -0.41 -16.11 -19.02
CA VAL A 360 -0.98 -17.06 -18.03
C VAL A 360 -2.07 -16.41 -17.17
N ILE A 361 -1.99 -15.10 -16.92
CA ILE A 361 -3.00 -14.35 -16.17
C ILE A 361 -4.38 -14.41 -16.84
N VAL A 362 -4.46 -14.53 -18.17
CA VAL A 362 -5.72 -14.68 -18.90
C VAL A 362 -6.40 -15.98 -18.51
N ASP A 363 -5.66 -17.09 -18.53
CA ASP A 363 -6.17 -18.41 -18.15
C ASP A 363 -6.56 -18.44 -16.66
N ILE A 364 -5.75 -17.82 -15.80
CA ILE A 364 -6.04 -17.68 -14.37
C ILE A 364 -7.36 -16.93 -14.16
N LEU A 365 -7.52 -15.75 -14.78
CA LEU A 365 -8.74 -14.95 -14.62
C LEU A 365 -9.96 -15.65 -15.20
N ASN A 366 -9.84 -16.38 -16.31
CA ASN A 366 -10.95 -17.17 -16.85
C ASN A 366 -11.38 -18.28 -15.88
N ASP A 367 -10.46 -18.86 -15.12
CA ASP A 367 -10.77 -19.88 -14.12
C ASP A 367 -11.38 -19.29 -12.84
N ILE A 368 -10.96 -18.10 -12.41
CA ILE A 368 -11.36 -17.54 -11.11
C ILE A 368 -12.42 -16.42 -11.16
N SER A 369 -12.76 -15.90 -12.34
CA SER A 369 -13.75 -14.82 -12.49
C SER A 369 -15.10 -15.19 -11.88
N GLY A 370 -15.73 -14.22 -11.20
CA GLY A 370 -17.03 -14.39 -10.54
C GLY A 370 -17.04 -15.26 -9.28
N LYS A 371 -15.87 -15.70 -8.79
CA LYS A 371 -15.76 -16.50 -7.57
C LYS A 371 -15.37 -15.64 -6.36
N GLU A 372 -15.93 -15.98 -5.20
CA GLU A 372 -15.51 -15.45 -3.90
C GLU A 372 -14.49 -16.40 -3.25
N PHE A 373 -13.47 -15.85 -2.60
CA PHE A 373 -12.36 -16.57 -2.00
C PHE A 373 -12.24 -16.28 -0.50
N GLN A 374 -11.66 -17.25 0.21
CA GLN A 374 -11.25 -17.10 1.61
C GLN A 374 -9.75 -17.39 1.72
N ILE A 375 -9.11 -16.90 2.77
CA ILE A 375 -7.69 -17.17 3.04
C ILE A 375 -7.51 -18.68 3.29
N GLN A 376 -6.75 -19.32 2.42
CA GLN A 376 -6.28 -20.70 2.54
C GLN A 376 -4.76 -20.77 2.68
N HIS A 377 -4.05 -19.74 2.22
CA HIS A 377 -2.60 -19.64 2.31
C HIS A 377 -2.16 -18.19 2.61
N PRO A 378 -1.11 -17.96 3.42
CA PRO A 378 -0.66 -16.60 3.74
C PRO A 378 -0.32 -15.73 2.50
N LYS A 379 0.06 -16.38 1.39
CA LYS A 379 0.36 -15.69 0.13
C LYS A 379 -0.86 -15.38 -0.74
N ASP A 380 -2.06 -15.78 -0.36
CA ASP A 380 -3.29 -15.38 -1.07
C ASP A 380 -3.39 -13.85 -1.14
N THR A 381 -2.97 -13.17 -0.05
CA THR A 381 -2.94 -11.69 0.03
C THR A 381 -1.95 -11.00 -0.93
N TYR A 382 -1.11 -11.76 -1.63
CA TYR A 382 -0.16 -11.21 -2.60
C TYR A 382 -0.71 -11.23 -4.04
N PHE A 383 -1.80 -11.97 -4.27
CA PHE A 383 -2.31 -12.20 -5.62
C PHE A 383 -2.71 -10.90 -6.32
N PHE A 384 -3.58 -10.08 -5.72
CA PHE A 384 -4.12 -8.88 -6.38
C PHE A 384 -3.03 -7.87 -6.74
N ALA A 385 -2.14 -7.55 -5.81
CA ALA A 385 -1.04 -6.63 -6.05
C ALA A 385 -0.11 -7.13 -7.19
N THR A 386 0.19 -8.43 -7.23
CA THR A 386 1.01 -9.03 -8.30
C THR A 386 0.25 -9.13 -9.62
N ALA A 387 -1.03 -9.48 -9.61
CA ALA A 387 -1.86 -9.55 -10.82
C ALA A 387 -1.97 -8.18 -11.49
N MET A 388 -2.18 -7.12 -10.71
CA MET A 388 -2.21 -5.75 -11.21
C MET A 388 -0.85 -5.28 -11.72
N ASP A 389 0.24 -5.68 -11.05
CA ASP A 389 1.61 -5.45 -11.52
C ASP A 389 1.87 -6.11 -12.89
N VAL A 390 1.40 -7.35 -13.08
CA VAL A 390 1.47 -8.05 -14.36
C VAL A 390 0.67 -7.33 -15.45
N CYS A 391 -0.53 -6.85 -15.13
CA CYS A 391 -1.35 -6.10 -16.09
C CYS A 391 -0.65 -4.81 -16.54
N ARG A 392 0.01 -4.09 -15.62
CA ARG A 392 0.72 -2.85 -15.93
C ARG A 392 2.07 -3.08 -16.63
N ASN A 393 2.98 -3.79 -15.96
CA ASN A 393 4.39 -3.81 -16.31
C ASN A 393 4.76 -4.94 -17.27
N HIS A 394 3.99 -6.04 -17.29
CA HIS A 394 4.30 -7.21 -18.12
C HIS A 394 3.47 -7.28 -19.41
N LEU A 395 2.19 -6.87 -19.36
CA LEU A 395 1.29 -6.90 -20.52
C LEU A 395 0.87 -5.52 -21.04
N HIS A 396 0.89 -4.50 -20.20
CA HIS A 396 0.34 -3.17 -20.50
C HIS A 396 -1.12 -3.24 -21.02
N ASP A 397 -1.96 -4.03 -20.33
CA ASP A 397 -3.33 -4.35 -20.78
C ASP A 397 -4.38 -3.86 -19.77
N LYS A 398 -5.08 -2.77 -20.14
CA LYS A 398 -6.15 -2.18 -19.32
C LYS A 398 -7.38 -3.08 -19.16
N SER A 399 -7.68 -3.92 -20.15
CA SER A 399 -8.85 -4.79 -20.11
C SER A 399 -8.67 -5.89 -19.07
N LEU A 400 -7.45 -6.42 -18.95
CA LEU A 400 -7.10 -7.37 -17.90
C LEU A 400 -7.09 -6.71 -16.53
N ALA A 401 -6.57 -5.49 -16.42
CA ALA A 401 -6.62 -4.74 -15.16
C ALA A 401 -8.06 -4.53 -14.66
N LYS A 402 -9.00 -4.18 -15.55
CA LYS A 402 -10.43 -4.07 -15.19
C LYS A 402 -11.03 -5.40 -14.74
N LYS A 403 -10.64 -6.53 -15.34
CA LYS A 403 -11.07 -7.86 -14.88
C LYS A 403 -10.51 -8.24 -13.51
N VAL A 404 -9.26 -7.86 -13.22
CA VAL A 404 -8.67 -8.04 -11.88
C VAL A 404 -9.44 -7.21 -10.86
N ASP A 405 -9.80 -5.98 -11.22
CA ASP A 405 -10.55 -5.07 -10.35
C ASP A 405 -11.98 -5.55 -10.09
N GLU A 406 -12.67 -6.06 -11.12
CA GLU A 406 -13.98 -6.70 -10.98
C GLU A 406 -13.91 -7.91 -10.03
N LEU A 407 -12.86 -8.73 -10.15
CA LEU A 407 -12.65 -9.87 -9.25
C LEU A 407 -12.40 -9.41 -7.81
N LEU A 408 -11.63 -8.36 -7.59
CA LEU A 408 -11.35 -7.81 -6.26
C LEU A 408 -12.64 -7.36 -5.55
N HIS A 409 -13.57 -6.79 -6.31
CA HIS A 409 -14.86 -6.30 -5.79
C HIS A 409 -15.98 -7.35 -5.82
N THR A 410 -15.68 -8.60 -6.22
CA THR A 410 -16.64 -9.71 -6.17
C THR A 410 -16.75 -10.25 -4.74
N GLY A 411 -17.96 -10.22 -4.15
CA GLY A 411 -18.21 -10.75 -2.81
C GLY A 411 -17.32 -10.09 -1.75
N LYS A 412 -16.67 -10.89 -0.89
CA LYS A 412 -15.72 -10.43 0.14
C LYS A 412 -14.26 -10.48 -0.29
N ASN A 413 -13.97 -10.54 -1.59
CA ASN A 413 -12.59 -10.64 -2.08
C ASN A 413 -11.72 -9.43 -1.71
N TYR A 414 -12.31 -8.28 -1.40
CA TYR A 414 -11.56 -7.09 -0.99
C TYR A 414 -10.70 -7.34 0.27
N ASP A 415 -11.14 -8.23 1.17
CA ASP A 415 -10.38 -8.64 2.37
C ASP A 415 -9.03 -9.29 2.02
N LEU A 416 -8.86 -9.75 0.77
CA LEU A 416 -7.66 -10.41 0.26
C LEU A 416 -6.67 -9.46 -0.41
N VAL A 417 -6.95 -8.15 -0.52
CA VAL A 417 -5.95 -7.17 -0.99
C VAL A 417 -4.74 -7.12 -0.04
N GLY A 418 -4.94 -7.51 1.22
CA GLY A 418 -3.91 -7.64 2.23
C GLY A 418 -3.84 -6.44 3.16
N ASP A 419 -2.66 -5.87 3.31
CA ASP A 419 -2.44 -4.70 4.16
C ASP A 419 -2.51 -3.40 3.34
N SER A 420 -2.53 -2.25 4.02
CA SER A 420 -2.60 -0.94 3.35
C SER A 420 -1.43 -0.71 2.39
N PHE A 421 -0.29 -1.36 2.60
CA PHE A 421 0.86 -1.25 1.69
C PHE A 421 0.63 -2.02 0.39
N LYS A 422 0.07 -3.23 0.44
CA LYS A 422 -0.32 -3.98 -0.76
C LYS A 422 -1.48 -3.33 -1.49
N GLU A 423 -2.45 -2.79 -0.77
CA GLU A 423 -3.52 -1.98 -1.35
C GLU A 423 -2.95 -0.76 -2.08
N SER A 424 -2.00 -0.04 -1.49
CA SER A 424 -1.27 1.03 -2.17
C SER A 424 -0.54 0.53 -3.43
N ILE A 425 0.15 -0.62 -3.37
CA ILE A 425 0.83 -1.20 -4.55
C ILE A 425 -0.17 -1.55 -5.66
N TYR A 426 -1.32 -2.12 -5.30
CA TYR A 426 -2.38 -2.46 -6.22
C TYR A 426 -2.88 -1.22 -6.96
N TYR A 427 -3.33 -0.19 -6.23
CA TYR A 427 -3.87 1.02 -6.84
C TYR A 427 -2.81 1.86 -7.53
N ARG A 428 -1.56 1.85 -7.06
CA ARG A 428 -0.41 2.42 -7.77
C ARG A 428 -0.28 1.87 -9.18
N ASN A 429 -0.35 0.55 -9.32
CA ASN A 429 -0.24 -0.09 -10.62
C ASN A 429 -1.51 0.11 -11.46
N TYR A 430 -2.69 0.09 -10.84
CA TYR A 430 -3.96 0.30 -11.53
C TYR A 430 -4.07 1.72 -12.10
N LEU A 431 -3.93 2.76 -11.27
CA LEU A 431 -4.02 4.15 -11.69
C LEU A 431 -2.95 4.51 -12.73
N ALA A 432 -1.71 4.05 -12.55
CA ALA A 432 -0.66 4.32 -13.52
C ALA A 432 -0.95 3.70 -14.90
N LEU A 433 -1.56 2.51 -14.94
CA LEU A 433 -1.98 1.88 -16.19
C LEU A 433 -3.15 2.63 -16.83
N LEU A 434 -4.18 2.99 -16.05
CA LEU A 434 -5.33 3.75 -16.57
C LEU A 434 -4.89 5.10 -17.13
N CYS A 435 -4.00 5.79 -16.42
CA CYS A 435 -3.42 7.07 -16.84
C CYS A 435 -2.74 7.02 -18.22
N GLN A 436 -2.16 5.88 -18.58
CA GLN A 436 -1.45 5.70 -19.85
C GLN A 436 -2.34 5.18 -20.99
N THR A 437 -3.52 4.63 -20.68
CA THR A 437 -4.30 3.82 -21.63
C THR A 437 -5.76 4.26 -21.80
N GLU A 438 -6.29 5.07 -20.89
CA GLU A 438 -7.62 5.66 -20.99
C GLU A 438 -7.59 7.07 -21.56
N SER A 439 -8.76 7.56 -21.96
CA SER A 439 -8.92 8.98 -22.27
C SER A 439 -8.69 9.80 -20.99
N THR A 440 -8.24 11.05 -21.12
CA THR A 440 -8.03 11.91 -19.94
C THR A 440 -9.31 12.05 -19.12
N GLU A 441 -10.47 12.17 -19.76
CA GLU A 441 -11.75 12.31 -19.07
C GLU A 441 -12.11 11.05 -18.25
N ASP A 442 -12.01 9.86 -18.84
CA ASP A 442 -12.28 8.59 -18.15
C ASP A 442 -11.28 8.33 -17.01
N PHE A 443 -10.01 8.67 -17.24
CA PHE A 443 -8.99 8.59 -16.21
C PHE A 443 -9.31 9.51 -15.02
N MET A 444 -9.73 10.76 -15.29
CA MET A 444 -10.08 11.69 -14.23
C MET A 444 -11.32 11.23 -13.44
N LEU A 445 -12.29 10.56 -14.06
CA LEU A 445 -13.40 9.92 -13.32
C LEU A 445 -12.89 8.85 -12.36
N SER A 446 -11.92 8.03 -12.79
CA SER A 446 -11.30 7.01 -11.94
C SER A 446 -10.42 7.63 -10.85
N TYR A 447 -9.71 8.72 -11.16
CA TYR A 447 -8.92 9.49 -10.20
C TYR A 447 -9.82 10.04 -9.08
N ASP A 448 -10.95 10.62 -9.43
CA ASP A 448 -11.90 11.24 -8.50
C ASP A 448 -12.57 10.23 -7.57
N LEU A 449 -12.75 9.01 -8.07
CA LEU A 449 -13.29 7.91 -7.29
C LEU A 449 -12.29 7.40 -6.25
N LEU A 450 -11.01 7.30 -6.60
CA LEU A 450 -10.01 6.61 -5.78
C LEU A 450 -9.21 7.55 -4.87
N VAL A 451 -8.95 8.77 -5.33
CA VAL A 451 -8.04 9.72 -4.69
C VAL A 451 -8.85 10.78 -3.91
N PRO A 452 -8.52 11.07 -2.63
CA PRO A 452 -7.39 10.56 -1.83
C PRO A 452 -7.76 9.43 -0.84
N ASN A 453 -9.05 9.11 -0.77
CA ASN A 453 -9.60 8.32 0.34
C ASN A 453 -9.18 6.85 0.30
N ILE A 454 -9.09 6.27 -0.90
CA ILE A 454 -8.60 4.90 -1.10
C ILE A 454 -7.09 4.93 -1.29
N TYR A 455 -6.62 5.68 -2.29
CA TYR A 455 -5.22 5.74 -2.64
C TYR A 455 -4.71 7.18 -2.75
N ILE A 456 -3.48 7.40 -2.27
CA ILE A 456 -2.78 8.68 -2.41
C ILE A 456 -1.55 8.44 -3.29
N PRO A 457 -1.52 9.01 -4.51
CA PRO A 457 -0.41 8.84 -5.44
C PRO A 457 0.93 9.25 -4.84
N GLU A 458 1.94 8.38 -4.96
CA GLU A 458 3.32 8.75 -4.65
C GLU A 458 3.87 9.76 -5.67
N PRO A 459 4.95 10.51 -5.33
CA PRO A 459 5.52 11.50 -6.24
C PRO A 459 5.82 10.97 -7.65
N GLY A 460 6.29 9.72 -7.77
CA GLY A 460 6.56 9.11 -9.08
C GLY A 460 5.29 8.89 -9.91
N ILE A 461 4.17 8.53 -9.29
CA ILE A 461 2.89 8.37 -9.99
C ILE A 461 2.31 9.75 -10.35
N MET A 462 2.46 10.75 -9.49
CA MET A 462 2.08 12.12 -9.86
C MET A 462 2.87 12.63 -11.07
N GLU A 463 4.16 12.31 -11.19
CA GLU A 463 4.94 12.64 -12.38
C GLU A 463 4.41 11.93 -13.63
N GLU A 464 4.06 10.64 -13.54
CA GLU A 464 3.43 9.90 -14.64
C GLU A 464 2.10 10.54 -15.07
N ILE A 465 1.28 10.97 -14.10
CA ILE A 465 0.00 11.64 -14.35
C ILE A 465 0.19 12.98 -15.06
N LEU A 466 1.11 13.83 -14.56
CA LEU A 466 1.41 15.12 -15.17
C LEU A 466 1.93 14.94 -16.61
N ARG A 467 2.78 13.94 -16.84
CA ARG A 467 3.28 13.62 -18.17
C ARG A 467 2.17 13.15 -19.12
N ALA A 468 1.24 12.32 -18.66
CA ALA A 468 0.11 11.90 -19.47
C ALA A 468 -0.80 13.06 -19.85
N ILE A 469 -1.04 13.99 -18.94
CA ILE A 469 -1.82 15.22 -19.21
C ILE A 469 -1.13 16.11 -20.24
N GLU A 470 0.19 16.29 -20.12
CA GLU A 470 0.98 17.05 -21.09
C GLU A 470 0.90 16.43 -22.49
N ILE A 471 1.10 15.11 -22.61
CA ILE A 471 1.03 14.39 -23.88
C ILE A 471 -0.35 14.51 -24.53
N ASN A 472 -1.42 14.47 -23.72
CA ASN A 472 -2.80 14.61 -24.20
C ASN A 472 -3.25 16.07 -24.38
N GLY A 473 -2.41 17.06 -24.07
CA GLY A 473 -2.74 18.49 -24.19
C GLY A 473 -3.84 18.98 -23.23
N ALA A 474 -4.15 18.22 -22.17
CA ALA A 474 -5.27 18.46 -21.26
C ALA A 474 -4.88 19.37 -20.08
N VAL A 475 -4.25 20.50 -20.38
CA VAL A 475 -3.55 21.37 -19.43
C VAL A 475 -4.50 22.00 -18.40
N GLU A 476 -5.80 22.06 -18.70
CA GLU A 476 -6.86 22.50 -17.78
C GLU A 476 -6.92 21.72 -16.46
N TYR A 477 -6.39 20.49 -16.39
CA TYR A 477 -6.35 19.70 -15.15
C TYR A 477 -5.17 20.04 -14.24
N VAL A 478 -4.14 20.75 -14.73
CA VAL A 478 -2.91 21.01 -13.96
C VAL A 478 -3.17 21.81 -12.67
N PRO A 479 -3.99 22.89 -12.65
CA PRO A 479 -4.28 23.62 -11.41
C PRO A 479 -4.97 22.77 -10.34
N ARG A 480 -5.82 21.83 -10.77
CA ARG A 480 -6.45 20.87 -9.88
C ARG A 480 -5.41 19.92 -9.28
N LEU A 481 -4.58 19.31 -10.12
CA LEU A 481 -3.53 18.40 -9.65
C LEU A 481 -2.51 19.09 -8.75
N TRP A 482 -2.20 20.37 -8.99
CA TRP A 482 -1.41 21.17 -8.06
C TRP A 482 -2.05 21.24 -6.67
N SER A 483 -3.36 21.50 -6.62
CA SER A 483 -4.10 21.56 -5.34
C SER A 483 -4.03 20.22 -4.61
N ASP A 484 -4.17 19.11 -5.33
CA ASP A 484 -4.03 17.76 -4.77
C ASP A 484 -2.58 17.49 -4.29
N MET A 485 -1.56 17.91 -5.04
CA MET A 485 -0.15 17.83 -4.64
C MET A 485 0.16 18.62 -3.37
N VAL A 486 -0.47 19.78 -3.19
CA VAL A 486 -0.35 20.56 -1.94
C VAL A 486 -0.92 19.76 -0.78
N VAL A 487 -2.10 19.17 -0.96
CA VAL A 487 -2.79 18.36 0.04
C VAL A 487 -2.01 17.08 0.39
N PHE A 488 -1.32 16.48 -0.58
CA PHE A 488 -0.51 15.26 -0.37
C PHE A 488 0.88 15.51 0.21
N ASP A 489 1.23 16.77 0.50
CA ASP A 489 2.55 17.23 0.97
C ASP A 489 3.68 16.97 -0.05
N HIS A 490 3.42 17.15 -1.36
CA HIS A 490 4.41 16.98 -2.44
C HIS A 490 5.15 18.27 -2.81
N THR A 491 4.87 19.39 -2.14
CA THR A 491 5.42 20.73 -2.45
C THR A 491 6.92 20.87 -2.23
N HIS A 492 7.54 19.89 -1.58
CA HIS A 492 8.99 19.84 -1.36
C HIS A 492 9.73 18.99 -2.41
N ARG A 493 9.07 18.61 -3.51
CA ARG A 493 9.64 17.79 -4.59
C ARG A 493 9.95 18.64 -5.80
N GLU A 494 11.19 19.09 -5.92
CA GLU A 494 11.67 19.96 -7.00
C GLU A 494 11.25 19.46 -8.40
N SER A 495 11.38 18.15 -8.67
CA SER A 495 11.00 17.57 -9.96
C SER A 495 9.52 17.81 -10.31
N LEU A 496 8.61 17.69 -9.34
CA LEU A 496 7.19 17.92 -9.56
C LEU A 496 6.87 19.41 -9.73
N LEU A 497 7.54 20.28 -8.97
CA LEU A 497 7.38 21.73 -9.12
C LEU A 497 7.78 22.18 -10.53
N LEU A 498 8.93 21.70 -11.00
CA LEU A 498 9.42 21.98 -12.36
C LEU A 498 8.45 21.44 -13.44
N TYR A 499 7.90 20.25 -13.26
CA TYR A 499 6.92 19.70 -14.21
C TYR A 499 5.65 20.56 -14.30
N VAL A 500 5.07 20.94 -13.16
CA VAL A 500 3.85 21.78 -13.12
C VAL A 500 4.10 23.11 -13.81
N LEU A 501 5.20 23.78 -13.48
CA LEU A 501 5.59 25.06 -14.09
C LEU A 501 5.80 24.92 -15.59
N ARG A 502 6.59 23.92 -16.03
CA ARG A 502 6.87 23.67 -17.44
C ARG A 502 5.59 23.46 -18.23
N ILE A 503 4.69 22.58 -17.77
CA ILE A 503 3.47 22.26 -18.50
C ILE A 503 2.62 23.52 -18.71
N LEU A 504 2.49 24.38 -17.69
CA LEU A 504 1.73 25.63 -17.78
C LEU A 504 2.42 26.69 -18.65
N VAL A 505 3.75 26.75 -18.67
CA VAL A 505 4.51 27.72 -19.47
C VAL A 505 4.54 27.33 -20.94
N ASP A 506 4.79 26.06 -21.25
CA ASP A 506 4.97 25.58 -22.62
C ASP A 506 3.65 25.48 -23.39
N ASN A 507 2.54 25.25 -22.69
CA ASN A 507 1.22 25.11 -23.29
C ASN A 507 0.37 26.37 -23.09
N LYS A 508 0.48 27.32 -24.03
CA LYS A 508 -0.31 28.56 -23.99
C LYS A 508 -1.81 28.25 -24.04
N PRO A 509 -2.63 28.81 -23.14
CA PRO A 509 -4.07 28.59 -23.11
C PRO A 509 -4.72 28.97 -24.45
N ASN A 510 -5.60 28.10 -24.96
CA ASN A 510 -6.41 28.40 -26.13
C ASN A 510 -7.62 29.27 -25.72
N PRO A 511 -7.70 30.54 -26.16
CA PRO A 511 -8.81 31.42 -25.80
C PRO A 511 -10.17 30.93 -26.33
N ASP A 512 -10.19 30.10 -27.36
CA ASP A 512 -11.42 29.56 -27.95
C ASP A 512 -11.95 28.32 -27.19
N SER A 513 -11.15 27.74 -26.29
CA SER A 513 -11.56 26.59 -25.48
C SER A 513 -12.21 27.05 -24.16
N PRO A 514 -13.51 26.76 -23.92
CA PRO A 514 -14.18 27.13 -22.67
C PRO A 514 -13.48 26.55 -21.43
N ALA A 515 -12.87 25.36 -21.55
CA ALA A 515 -12.14 24.70 -20.47
C ALA A 515 -10.86 25.46 -20.08
N GLN A 516 -10.26 26.21 -21.02
CA GLN A 516 -8.99 26.92 -20.81
C GLN A 516 -9.16 28.44 -20.63
N ALA A 517 -10.39 28.95 -20.70
CA ALA A 517 -10.68 30.38 -20.56
C ALA A 517 -10.15 30.97 -19.23
N GLN A 518 -10.19 30.20 -18.14
CA GLN A 518 -9.70 30.61 -16.82
C GLN A 518 -8.25 30.17 -16.54
N LEU A 519 -7.63 29.43 -17.45
CA LEU A 519 -6.31 28.84 -17.25
C LEU A 519 -5.19 29.87 -17.02
N PRO A 520 -5.17 31.06 -17.68
CA PRO A 520 -4.18 32.09 -17.37
C PRO A 520 -4.23 32.56 -15.91
N GLU A 521 -5.43 32.85 -15.39
CA GLU A 521 -5.63 33.29 -14.01
C GLU A 521 -5.31 32.17 -13.01
N GLN A 522 -5.74 30.94 -13.32
CA GLN A 522 -5.43 29.78 -12.49
C GLN A 522 -3.93 29.47 -12.48
N GLY A 523 -3.25 29.57 -13.62
CA GLY A 523 -1.81 29.38 -13.73
C GLY A 523 -1.02 30.39 -12.89
N ALA A 524 -1.44 31.66 -12.90
CA ALA A 524 -0.88 32.68 -12.01
C ALA A 524 -1.11 32.37 -10.52
N LYS A 525 -2.31 31.87 -10.15
CA LYS A 525 -2.59 31.43 -8.77
C LYS A 525 -1.70 30.27 -8.34
N VAL A 526 -1.50 29.28 -9.21
CA VAL A 526 -0.58 28.16 -8.96
C VAL A 526 0.85 28.66 -8.77
N ALA A 527 1.32 29.53 -9.66
CA ALA A 527 2.67 30.10 -9.60
C ALA A 527 2.90 30.89 -8.30
N LEU A 528 1.93 31.70 -7.89
CA LEU A 528 2.00 32.47 -6.65
C LEU A 528 2.00 31.56 -5.40
N ASP A 529 1.07 30.60 -5.34
CA ASP A 529 0.99 29.65 -4.22
C ASP A 529 2.28 28.82 -4.11
N MET A 530 2.86 28.41 -5.26
CA MET A 530 4.15 27.74 -5.29
C MET A 530 5.28 28.63 -4.76
N PHE A 531 5.33 29.90 -5.20
CA PHE A 531 6.31 30.87 -4.74
C PHE A 531 6.25 31.05 -3.21
N GLU A 532 5.07 31.31 -2.67
CA GLU A 532 4.87 31.55 -1.23
C GLU A 532 5.28 30.33 -0.39
N ARG A 533 4.88 29.12 -0.81
CA ARG A 533 5.20 27.88 -0.09
C ARG A 533 6.68 27.56 -0.09
N VAL A 534 7.36 27.74 -1.22
CA VAL A 534 8.81 27.49 -1.30
C VAL A 534 9.57 28.54 -0.50
N GLU A 535 9.16 29.82 -0.54
CA GLU A 535 9.76 30.87 0.28
C GLU A 535 9.60 30.58 1.78
N GLU A 536 8.42 30.13 2.21
CA GLU A 536 8.17 29.71 3.59
C GLU A 536 9.02 28.47 3.97
N ALA A 537 9.14 27.51 3.07
CA ALA A 537 9.94 26.30 3.29
C ALA A 537 11.43 26.63 3.49
N ILE A 538 11.98 27.58 2.73
CA ILE A 538 13.36 28.08 2.89
C ILE A 538 13.54 28.70 4.27
N LYS A 539 12.58 29.51 4.74
CA LYS A 539 12.60 30.09 6.10
C LYS A 539 12.61 29.01 7.20
N ARG A 540 11.98 27.87 6.93
CA ARG A 540 11.92 26.70 7.84
C ARG A 540 13.08 25.71 7.65
N LEU A 541 14.14 26.06 6.92
CA LEU A 541 15.31 25.20 6.65
C LEU A 541 14.95 23.84 5.99
N ARG A 542 13.89 23.80 5.17
CA ARG A 542 13.55 22.60 4.38
C ARG A 542 14.41 22.52 3.11
N LYS A 543 14.48 21.31 2.53
CA LYS A 543 15.43 20.93 1.46
C LYS A 543 15.19 21.53 0.07
N VAL A 544 14.21 22.40 -0.14
CA VAL A 544 13.93 22.95 -1.48
C VAL A 544 14.37 24.39 -1.55
N SER A 545 15.16 24.70 -2.57
CA SER A 545 15.55 26.04 -2.97
C SER A 545 14.99 26.35 -4.35
N PHE A 546 14.70 27.63 -4.62
CA PHE A 546 14.39 28.06 -5.98
C PHE A 546 15.58 27.86 -6.91
N THR A 547 15.31 27.45 -8.15
CA THR A 547 16.24 27.61 -9.26
C THR A 547 15.86 28.85 -10.08
N GLY A 548 16.82 29.40 -10.83
CA GLY A 548 16.55 30.53 -11.71
C GLY A 548 15.44 30.21 -12.73
N GLN A 549 15.43 28.98 -13.24
CA GLN A 549 14.38 28.47 -14.13
C GLN A 549 13.00 28.51 -13.46
N MET A 550 12.85 27.98 -12.23
CA MET A 550 11.57 27.99 -11.53
C MET A 550 11.03 29.41 -11.36
N LEU A 551 11.88 30.35 -10.95
CA LEU A 551 11.47 31.74 -10.75
C LEU A 551 11.13 32.43 -12.08
N GLY A 552 11.85 32.12 -13.16
CA GLY A 552 11.51 32.60 -14.50
C GLY A 552 10.15 32.09 -14.99
N ASP A 553 9.85 30.82 -14.74
CA ASP A 553 8.56 30.22 -15.11
C ASP A 553 7.41 30.81 -14.26
N ILE A 554 7.62 30.98 -12.96
CA ILE A 554 6.67 31.68 -12.07
C ILE A 554 6.41 33.10 -12.57
N LEU A 555 7.47 33.85 -12.88
CA LEU A 555 7.37 35.22 -13.39
C LEU A 555 6.53 35.27 -14.68
N THR A 556 6.80 34.34 -15.60
CA THR A 556 6.07 34.20 -16.87
C THR A 556 4.59 33.95 -16.63
N LEU A 557 4.23 33.02 -15.73
CA LEU A 557 2.84 32.71 -15.42
C LEU A 557 2.10 33.87 -14.74
N LEU A 558 2.75 34.60 -13.83
CA LEU A 558 2.16 35.78 -13.18
C LEU A 558 1.86 36.89 -14.18
N VAL A 559 2.79 37.15 -15.11
CA VAL A 559 2.60 38.10 -16.21
C VAL A 559 1.42 37.69 -17.09
N ARG A 560 1.39 36.44 -17.55
CA ARG A 560 0.33 35.93 -18.43
C ARG A 560 -1.06 35.92 -17.78
N GLY A 561 -1.13 35.74 -16.46
CA GLY A 561 -2.38 35.80 -15.71
C GLY A 561 -2.81 37.19 -15.26
N GLY A 562 -2.11 38.26 -15.67
CA GLY A 562 -2.47 39.65 -15.33
C GLY A 562 -2.11 40.07 -13.91
N SER A 563 -1.27 39.31 -13.19
CA SER A 563 -0.84 39.62 -11.83
C SER A 563 0.47 40.42 -11.81
N TYR A 564 0.51 41.58 -12.49
CA TYR A 564 1.76 42.36 -12.67
C TYR A 564 2.42 42.78 -11.35
N GLU A 565 1.64 43.25 -10.37
CA GLU A 565 2.18 43.64 -9.06
C GLU A 565 2.94 42.50 -8.40
N LYS A 566 2.38 41.28 -8.39
CA LYS A 566 3.04 40.09 -7.87
C LYS A 566 4.24 39.66 -8.72
N ALA A 567 4.18 39.84 -10.04
CA ALA A 567 5.33 39.62 -10.91
C ALA A 567 6.51 40.54 -10.52
N THR A 568 6.25 41.81 -10.20
CA THR A 568 7.30 42.73 -9.74
C THR A 568 7.89 42.32 -8.38
N GLU A 569 7.07 41.80 -7.45
CA GLU A 569 7.54 41.25 -6.17
C GLU A 569 8.48 40.05 -6.38
N VAL A 570 8.10 39.12 -7.25
CA VAL A 570 8.92 37.95 -7.61
C VAL A 570 10.22 38.39 -8.29
N PHE A 571 10.16 39.34 -9.23
CA PHE A 571 11.35 39.84 -9.90
C PHE A 571 12.32 40.54 -8.92
N ALA A 572 11.80 41.33 -7.99
CA ALA A 572 12.62 41.93 -6.92
C ALA A 572 13.27 40.86 -6.03
N HIS A 573 12.60 39.74 -5.78
CA HIS A 573 13.18 38.60 -5.08
C HIS A 573 14.32 37.95 -5.86
N ILE A 574 14.16 37.75 -7.18
CA ILE A 574 15.20 37.21 -8.07
C ILE A 574 16.45 38.08 -8.01
N ASP A 575 16.29 39.39 -8.19
CA ASP A 575 17.39 40.35 -8.22
C ASP A 575 18.16 40.41 -6.89
N LYS A 576 17.43 40.53 -5.77
CA LYS A 576 18.03 40.62 -4.44
C LYS A 576 18.83 39.38 -4.05
N ASN A 577 18.44 38.20 -4.55
CA ASN A 577 19.02 36.91 -4.17
C ASN A 577 19.84 36.25 -5.27
N GLN A 578 20.28 36.98 -6.30
CA GLN A 578 21.05 36.48 -7.46
C GLN A 578 22.15 35.48 -7.07
N HIS A 579 22.98 35.83 -6.08
CA HIS A 579 24.12 35.01 -5.63
C HIS A 579 23.76 33.70 -4.93
N ARG A 580 22.49 33.51 -4.53
CA ARG A 580 22.01 32.30 -3.82
C ARG A 580 21.16 31.38 -4.70
N ILE A 581 20.63 31.91 -5.80
CA ILE A 581 19.75 31.16 -6.69
C ILE A 581 20.62 30.43 -7.72
N PRO A 582 20.61 29.09 -7.77
CA PRO A 582 21.30 28.35 -8.82
C PRO A 582 20.63 28.61 -10.18
N GLY A 583 21.43 29.09 -11.13
CA GLY A 583 21.00 29.40 -12.50
C GLY A 583 20.26 30.73 -12.62
N THR A 584 19.78 31.04 -13.82
CA THR A 584 19.10 32.30 -14.14
C THR A 584 17.72 32.03 -14.77
N PRO A 585 16.77 32.98 -14.67
CA PRO A 585 15.53 32.95 -15.44
C PRO A 585 15.80 32.84 -16.95
N SER A 586 14.87 32.24 -17.70
CA SER A 586 14.97 32.22 -19.15
C SER A 586 14.90 33.63 -19.73
N LEU A 587 15.60 33.89 -20.85
CA LEU A 587 15.54 35.18 -21.52
C LEU A 587 14.10 35.54 -21.93
N ASN A 588 13.32 34.55 -22.35
CA ASN A 588 11.91 34.74 -22.71
C ASN A 588 11.07 35.24 -21.51
N ALA A 589 11.32 34.73 -20.29
CA ALA A 589 10.64 35.22 -19.10
C ALA A 589 10.93 36.71 -18.84
N LEU A 590 12.18 37.13 -19.02
CA LEU A 590 12.57 38.54 -18.89
C LEU A 590 11.92 39.41 -19.98
N ILE A 591 11.85 38.90 -21.21
CA ILE A 591 11.17 39.58 -22.33
C ILE A 591 9.69 39.78 -22.02
N GLU A 592 8.98 38.74 -21.61
CA GLU A 592 7.54 38.83 -21.28
C GLU A 592 7.29 39.80 -20.11
N PHE A 593 8.17 39.83 -19.10
CA PHE A 593 8.06 40.79 -18.00
C PHE A 593 8.32 42.24 -18.43
N VAL A 594 9.26 42.46 -19.36
CA VAL A 594 9.50 43.79 -19.94
C VAL A 594 8.29 44.25 -20.76
N ASP A 595 7.72 43.37 -21.59
CA ASP A 595 6.51 43.67 -22.36
C ASP A 595 5.34 44.04 -21.44
N ALA A 596 5.15 43.31 -20.34
CA ALA A 596 4.13 43.62 -19.34
C ALA A 596 4.40 44.97 -18.65
N SER A 597 5.66 45.28 -18.35
CA SER A 597 6.05 46.57 -17.77
C SER A 597 5.75 47.74 -18.71
N VAL A 598 5.89 47.53 -20.03
CA VAL A 598 5.48 48.49 -21.07
C VAL A 598 3.97 48.72 -21.01
N GLN A 599 3.18 47.65 -20.97
CA GLN A 599 1.72 47.73 -20.89
C GLN A 599 1.24 48.47 -19.63
N GLU A 600 1.85 48.18 -18.47
CA GLU A 600 1.55 48.77 -17.17
C GLU A 600 2.28 50.12 -16.92
N LYS A 601 2.88 50.71 -17.97
CA LYS A 601 3.52 52.04 -17.94
C LYS A 601 4.56 52.21 -16.83
N SER A 602 5.33 51.15 -16.54
CA SER A 602 6.30 51.08 -15.45
C SER A 602 7.75 50.98 -15.96
N PRO A 603 8.33 52.08 -16.52
CA PRO A 603 9.66 52.06 -17.16
C PRO A 603 10.79 51.71 -16.20
N SER A 604 10.66 52.03 -14.92
CA SER A 604 11.69 51.71 -13.92
C SER A 604 11.87 50.21 -13.72
N GLN A 605 10.78 49.42 -13.75
CA GLN A 605 10.82 47.96 -13.63
C GLN A 605 11.45 47.33 -14.88
N ALA A 606 11.10 47.83 -16.07
CA ALA A 606 11.68 47.34 -17.32
C ALA A 606 13.19 47.59 -17.40
N LEU A 607 13.66 48.77 -16.96
CA LEU A 607 15.09 49.07 -16.85
C LEU A 607 15.80 48.22 -15.79
N PHE A 608 15.10 47.81 -14.73
CA PHE A 608 15.63 46.88 -13.72
C PHE A 608 15.85 45.49 -14.34
N ALA A 609 14.89 44.99 -15.12
CA ALA A 609 15.03 43.75 -15.87
C ALA A 609 16.18 43.80 -16.90
N LEU A 610 16.34 44.94 -17.59
CA LEU A 610 17.48 45.14 -18.49
C LEU A 610 18.82 45.12 -17.76
N GLN A 611 18.90 45.78 -16.60
CA GLN A 611 20.11 45.78 -15.77
C GLN A 611 20.47 44.36 -15.33
N TYR A 612 19.50 43.61 -14.81
CA TYR A 612 19.68 42.20 -14.45
C TYR A 612 20.20 41.35 -15.63
N ALA A 613 19.62 41.56 -16.82
CA ALA A 613 20.03 40.84 -18.02
C ALA A 613 21.49 41.13 -18.40
N VAL A 614 21.93 42.40 -18.29
CA VAL A 614 23.32 42.79 -18.52
C VAL A 614 24.26 42.18 -17.49
N GLU A 615 23.91 42.23 -16.20
CA GLU A 615 24.71 41.66 -15.10
C GLU A 615 24.90 40.14 -15.23
N ASN A 616 23.92 39.45 -15.81
CA ASN A 616 23.94 37.99 -16.03
C ASN A 616 24.36 37.59 -17.46
N ASN A 617 24.96 38.50 -18.24
CA ASN A 617 25.48 38.27 -19.59
C ASN A 617 24.47 37.77 -20.64
N PHE A 618 23.20 38.17 -20.54
CA PHE A 618 22.21 37.95 -21.60
C PHE A 618 22.41 38.91 -22.77
N ASP A 619 21.92 38.55 -23.97
CA ASP A 619 21.85 39.49 -25.11
C ASP A 619 20.78 40.55 -24.82
N SER A 620 21.23 41.69 -24.31
CA SER A 620 20.41 42.79 -23.81
C SER A 620 19.87 43.71 -24.90
N ARG A 621 20.27 43.51 -26.17
CA ARG A 621 19.85 44.34 -27.31
C ARG A 621 18.35 44.30 -27.56
N GLU A 622 17.77 43.09 -27.56
CA GLU A 622 16.33 42.90 -27.78
C GLU A 622 15.50 43.57 -26.68
N LEU A 623 15.88 43.38 -25.41
CA LEU A 623 15.21 44.02 -24.27
C LEU A 623 15.31 45.54 -24.35
N ALA A 624 16.50 46.08 -24.65
CA ALA A 624 16.70 47.53 -24.78
C ALA A 624 15.85 48.14 -25.90
N LYS A 625 15.76 47.46 -27.04
CA LYS A 625 14.92 47.88 -28.17
C LYS A 625 13.45 47.96 -27.78
N ARG A 626 12.91 46.92 -27.14
CA ARG A 626 11.52 46.89 -26.67
C ARG A 626 11.21 47.98 -25.65
N ILE A 627 12.14 48.28 -24.73
CA ILE A 627 11.98 49.36 -23.75
C ILE A 627 11.98 50.73 -24.45
N HIS A 628 12.88 50.94 -25.42
CA HIS A 628 12.95 52.21 -26.15
C HIS A 628 11.71 52.44 -27.03
N GLU A 629 11.23 51.40 -27.72
CA GLU A 629 10.03 51.48 -28.57
C GLU A 629 8.73 51.53 -27.76
N GLY A 630 8.68 50.87 -26.60
CA GLY A 630 7.49 50.74 -25.77
C GLY A 630 7.16 51.97 -24.90
N PHE A 631 8.13 52.81 -24.57
CA PHE A 631 7.95 53.93 -23.65
C PHE A 631 8.37 55.28 -24.24
N THR A 632 7.65 56.33 -23.88
CA THR A 632 8.16 57.70 -23.93
C THR A 632 9.04 57.96 -22.70
N LEU A 633 10.30 57.53 -22.78
CA LEU A 633 11.27 57.64 -21.69
C LEU A 633 11.65 59.11 -21.40
N ASN A 634 11.73 59.48 -20.12
CA ASN A 634 12.32 60.76 -19.70
C ASN A 634 13.86 60.70 -19.79
N GLU A 635 14.53 61.85 -19.60
CA GLU A 635 16.00 61.93 -19.72
C GLU A 635 16.74 61.00 -18.75
N THR A 636 16.22 60.80 -17.53
CA THR A 636 16.82 59.90 -16.54
C THR A 636 16.70 58.43 -16.93
N HIS A 637 15.57 58.00 -17.46
CA HIS A 637 15.40 56.64 -17.97
C HIS A 637 16.21 56.41 -19.25
N LEU A 638 16.25 57.36 -20.17
CA LEU A 638 17.01 57.26 -21.42
C LEU A 638 18.52 57.18 -21.14
N SER A 639 19.04 58.00 -20.23
CA SER A 639 20.45 57.97 -19.84
C SER A 639 20.82 56.65 -19.16
N LYS A 640 19.96 56.11 -18.29
CA LYS A 640 20.16 54.78 -17.69
C LYS A 640 20.18 53.69 -18.76
N LEU A 641 19.25 53.71 -19.71
CA LEU A 641 19.20 52.73 -20.80
C LEU A 641 20.48 52.76 -21.66
N LYS A 642 20.93 53.95 -22.07
CA LYS A 642 22.20 54.13 -22.81
C LYS A 642 23.42 53.67 -22.00
N SER A 643 23.42 53.90 -20.69
CA SER A 643 24.54 53.47 -19.84
C SER A 643 24.70 51.95 -19.76
N LEU A 644 23.59 51.21 -19.87
CA LEU A 644 23.58 49.75 -19.74
C LEU A 644 24.01 49.03 -21.03
N VAL A 645 23.64 49.54 -22.20
CA VAL A 645 23.77 48.80 -23.48
C VAL A 645 24.45 49.61 -24.59
N GLY A 646 24.91 50.83 -24.30
CA GLY A 646 25.39 51.78 -25.30
C GLY A 646 24.26 52.25 -26.22
N GLU A 647 24.59 52.86 -27.37
CA GLU A 647 23.59 53.34 -28.36
C GLU A 647 23.27 52.32 -29.46
N SER A 648 23.88 51.12 -29.39
CA SER A 648 23.81 50.09 -30.44
C SER A 648 22.42 49.51 -30.72
N PHE A 649 21.45 49.74 -29.83
CA PHE A 649 20.06 49.28 -30.00
C PHE A 649 19.20 50.25 -30.86
N LEU A 650 19.74 51.43 -31.19
CA LEU A 650 19.07 52.44 -32.03
C LEU A 650 19.30 52.20 -33.54
N ASP A 651 20.23 51.32 -33.90
CA ASP A 651 20.54 50.99 -35.29
C ASP A 651 19.53 49.95 -35.82
N LYS A 652 18.92 50.26 -36.98
CA LYS A 652 17.82 49.51 -37.59
C LYS A 652 18.21 48.16 -38.16
#